data_AF-A0A1R1J4X9-F1
#
_entry.id   AF-A0A1R1J4X9-F1
#
_cell.length_a   1.000
_cell.length_b   1.000
_cell.length_c   1.000
_cell.angle_alpha   90.00
_cell.angle_beta   90.00
_cell.angle_gamma   90.00
#
_symmetry.space_group_name_H-M   'P 1'
#
loop_
_entity.id
_entity.type
_entity.pdbx_description
1 polymer ?
#
loop_
_entity_poly.entity_id
_entity_poly.type
_entity_poly.pdbx_seq_one_letter_code
_entity_poly.pdbx_strand_id
1 'polypeptide(L)'
;KVAGLVNLDEASRDVPLDWLMCFSSIAAVKGNVGQGDYAAANGFMDSYAGYRNGLVALGERHGRTLSLNWPLWREGGMKVDAATEASLARATGLAALRTESGIEALYRAWGAGLAQVAVLEGDPVRVRRFLTDDHAPTDARTAPAPVAVSSQSVAEGAELLDKIRRLLAQTASKLSKIKVSEINHDAELTRYGFDSLLLTDFVNQLNQALRLGLDPTIFFAHPTLNSLARHLRDEHAAQLVNALGVAAAAAPVVASAPGAAPVAVPEAVAAATERAPQLLEKVTRMLGQAAARQLKLKASEINGDAELSSYGFDSLQLAEFVNRLNQDYGLALAPTVFFEYPTLNRFARHLSDAHHAALAARLEVAARPEPAAQPVARADRMPAQSGIAIRSRFGVNAVAAAAAQPVDDPVVIVGMSGCFPMADDIDQFWTNLREGRDCMSEIPPDRWDWRATWGDPTKEVNKTNIKWGGFIDGVGHFDPLFFGISPKEAEVMDPQQRLLMLHVWNCIEDAGHAPASLAGSRTAILAGTGTTGYLDVVSRAQVPIEGYTITGGVQSVGPNRMSYFLDLRGPSEPVETACSSALVALHRGVQSIRSGESDMAIVGGVNTIVSPNPHISFSKAGMLSVDGRCKTFSDQANGYARGEGVGMLLLKRLSAAERDGDHIYAIVRGTSENHGGRANSLTAPNPNAQ
;
A
#
# COMPACT_ATOMS: atom_id res chain seq x y z
N LYS A 1 -19.40 -5.80 -1.73
CA LYS A 1 -20.03 -6.29 -2.98
C LYS A 1 -19.61 -7.73 -3.29
N VAL A 2 -18.30 -7.98 -3.46
CA VAL A 2 -17.74 -9.31 -3.80
C VAL A 2 -18.16 -10.43 -2.83
N ALA A 3 -17.76 -10.36 -1.56
CA ALA A 3 -18.09 -11.39 -0.58
C ALA A 3 -19.61 -11.58 -0.39
N GLY A 4 -20.37 -10.49 -0.43
CA GLY A 4 -21.83 -10.53 -0.33
C GLY A 4 -22.49 -11.30 -1.47
N LEU A 5 -22.03 -11.13 -2.71
CA LEU A 5 -22.54 -11.88 -3.86
C LEU A 5 -22.23 -13.37 -3.75
N VAL A 6 -20.97 -13.71 -3.42
CA VAL A 6 -20.54 -15.12 -3.26
C VAL A 6 -21.35 -15.80 -2.17
N ASN A 7 -21.46 -15.18 -1.00
CA ASN A 7 -22.21 -15.74 0.13
C ASN A 7 -23.70 -15.86 -0.18
N LEU A 8 -24.29 -14.91 -0.90
CA LEU A 8 -25.69 -14.97 -1.30
C LEU A 8 -25.95 -16.11 -2.30
N ASP A 9 -25.08 -16.28 -3.31
CA ASP A 9 -25.17 -17.38 -4.27
C ASP A 9 -24.98 -18.74 -3.57
N GLU A 10 -24.01 -18.85 -2.67
CA GLU A 10 -23.78 -20.07 -1.89
C GLU A 10 -24.97 -20.42 -0.99
N ALA A 11 -25.50 -19.45 -0.25
CA ALA A 11 -26.67 -19.65 0.60
C ALA A 11 -27.95 -19.98 -0.18
N SER A 12 -28.03 -19.55 -1.45
CA SER A 12 -29.17 -19.81 -2.34
C SER A 12 -28.93 -20.94 -3.33
N ARG A 13 -27.85 -21.71 -3.17
CA ARG A 13 -27.43 -22.79 -4.08
C ARG A 13 -28.57 -23.75 -4.44
N ASP A 14 -29.27 -24.24 -3.42
CA ASP A 14 -30.34 -25.24 -3.55
C ASP A 14 -31.74 -24.60 -3.60
N VAL A 15 -31.82 -23.26 -3.58
CA VAL A 15 -33.09 -22.54 -3.69
C VAL A 15 -33.43 -22.41 -5.18
N PRO A 16 -34.65 -22.78 -5.62
CA PRO A 16 -35.07 -22.67 -7.01
C PRO A 16 -35.39 -21.21 -7.37
N LEU A 17 -34.34 -20.36 -7.41
CA LEU A 17 -34.48 -18.96 -7.77
C LEU A 17 -34.98 -18.83 -9.21
N ASP A 18 -35.86 -17.86 -9.45
CA ASP A 18 -36.23 -17.46 -10.81
C ASP A 18 -35.07 -16.68 -11.47
N TRP A 19 -34.41 -15.81 -10.70
CA TRP A 19 -33.32 -14.95 -11.17
C TRP A 19 -32.46 -14.42 -10.03
N LEU A 20 -31.24 -14.00 -10.38
CA LEU A 20 -30.33 -13.23 -9.53
C LEU A 20 -29.82 -12.02 -10.32
N MET A 21 -29.80 -10.84 -9.70
CA MET A 21 -29.39 -9.61 -10.40
C MET A 21 -28.33 -8.84 -9.64
N CYS A 22 -27.23 -8.53 -10.33
CA CYS A 22 -26.12 -7.76 -9.79
C CYS A 22 -26.20 -6.31 -10.26
N PHE A 23 -26.18 -5.36 -9.33
CA PHE A 23 -26.10 -3.93 -9.64
C PHE A 23 -24.64 -3.46 -9.62
N SER A 24 -24.04 -3.55 -10.81
CA SER A 24 -22.68 -3.16 -11.13
C SER A 24 -22.63 -1.70 -11.61
N SER A 25 -21.47 -1.25 -12.08
CA SER A 25 -21.24 0.12 -12.54
C SER A 25 -20.46 0.15 -13.85
N ILE A 26 -20.66 1.18 -14.68
CA ILE A 26 -19.81 1.41 -15.86
C ILE A 26 -18.32 1.57 -15.51
N ALA A 27 -17.99 1.93 -14.27
CA ALA A 27 -16.61 1.94 -13.81
C ALA A 27 -15.90 0.58 -13.98
N ALA A 28 -16.63 -0.53 -14.00
CA ALA A 28 -16.06 -1.85 -14.31
C ALA A 28 -15.65 -2.03 -15.78
N VAL A 29 -16.24 -1.25 -16.69
CA VAL A 29 -16.02 -1.36 -18.15
C VAL A 29 -14.87 -0.46 -18.61
N LYS A 30 -14.80 0.77 -18.12
CA LYS A 30 -13.79 1.76 -18.53
C LYS A 30 -12.80 2.18 -17.45
N GLY A 31 -12.97 1.67 -16.23
CA GLY A 31 -12.26 2.18 -15.06
C GLY A 31 -12.77 3.56 -14.64
N ASN A 32 -12.38 3.98 -13.44
CA ASN A 32 -12.51 5.38 -13.02
C ASN A 32 -11.32 5.73 -12.13
N VAL A 33 -10.67 6.86 -12.41
CA VAL A 33 -9.45 7.27 -11.70
C VAL A 33 -9.77 7.52 -10.23
N GLY A 34 -8.95 6.96 -9.34
CA GLY A 34 -9.19 7.01 -7.88
C GLY A 34 -10.28 6.05 -7.37
N GLN A 35 -10.83 5.17 -8.22
CA GLN A 35 -11.87 4.19 -7.87
C GLN A 35 -11.50 2.77 -8.35
N GLY A 36 -10.22 2.39 -8.28
CA GLY A 36 -9.73 1.10 -8.77
C GLY A 36 -10.31 -0.11 -8.02
N ASP A 37 -10.43 0.01 -6.70
CA ASP A 37 -11.10 -0.95 -5.81
C ASP A 37 -12.58 -1.12 -6.16
N TYR A 38 -13.28 0.00 -6.37
CA TYR A 38 -14.68 0.02 -6.77
C TYR A 38 -14.86 -0.60 -8.16
N ALA A 39 -14.04 -0.24 -9.15
CA ALA A 39 -14.07 -0.81 -10.49
C ALA A 39 -13.83 -2.32 -10.47
N ALA A 40 -12.82 -2.79 -9.72
CA ALA A 40 -12.51 -4.21 -9.56
C ALA A 40 -13.67 -4.98 -8.91
N ALA A 41 -14.28 -4.45 -7.85
CA ALA A 41 -15.41 -5.08 -7.18
C ALA A 41 -16.65 -5.20 -8.08
N ASN A 42 -16.88 -4.23 -8.97
CA ASN A 42 -17.96 -4.28 -9.96
C ASN A 42 -17.62 -5.25 -11.11
N GLY A 43 -16.38 -5.27 -11.60
CA GLY A 43 -15.92 -6.22 -12.60
C GLY A 43 -15.94 -7.68 -12.14
N PHE A 44 -15.75 -7.92 -10.84
CA PHE A 44 -15.99 -9.24 -10.24
C PHE A 44 -17.45 -9.67 -10.41
N MET A 45 -18.42 -8.81 -10.08
CA MET A 45 -19.85 -9.15 -10.20
C MET A 45 -20.25 -9.44 -11.65
N ASP A 46 -19.67 -8.71 -12.60
CA ASP A 46 -19.88 -8.90 -14.03
C ASP A 46 -19.41 -10.29 -14.48
N SER A 47 -18.19 -10.66 -14.10
CA SER A 47 -17.62 -11.97 -14.40
C SER A 47 -18.36 -13.10 -13.67
N TYR A 48 -18.78 -12.85 -12.43
CA TYR A 48 -19.50 -13.81 -11.60
C TYR A 48 -20.89 -14.14 -12.17
N ALA A 49 -21.58 -13.17 -12.78
CA ALA A 49 -22.85 -13.43 -13.45
C ALA A 49 -22.70 -14.43 -14.61
N GLY A 50 -21.61 -14.33 -15.39
CA GLY A 50 -21.27 -15.31 -16.42
C GLY A 50 -20.95 -16.69 -15.86
N TYR A 51 -20.10 -16.73 -14.82
CA TYR A 51 -19.76 -17.96 -14.10
C TYR A 51 -21.00 -18.69 -13.54
N ARG A 52 -21.86 -17.98 -12.81
CA ARG A 52 -23.07 -18.56 -12.20
C ARG A 52 -24.05 -19.07 -13.25
N ASN A 53 -24.20 -18.37 -14.38
CA ASN A 53 -24.99 -18.88 -15.50
C ASN A 53 -24.43 -20.18 -16.09
N GLY A 54 -23.10 -20.37 -16.06
CA GLY A 54 -22.46 -21.64 -16.38
C GLY A 54 -22.88 -22.76 -15.41
N LEU A 55 -22.88 -22.48 -14.10
CA LEU A 55 -23.37 -23.42 -13.08
C LEU A 55 -24.85 -23.76 -13.24
N VAL A 56 -25.69 -22.78 -13.61
CA VAL A 56 -27.11 -23.01 -13.91
C VAL A 56 -27.27 -23.96 -15.10
N ALA A 57 -26.46 -23.79 -16.15
CA ALA A 57 -26.48 -24.69 -17.31
C ALA A 57 -26.04 -26.12 -16.97
N LEU A 58 -25.19 -26.28 -15.93
CA LEU A 58 -24.78 -27.58 -15.38
C LEU A 58 -25.78 -28.15 -14.36
N GLY A 59 -26.84 -27.40 -14.01
CA GLY A 59 -27.82 -27.81 -13.00
C GLY A 59 -27.35 -27.67 -11.55
N GLU A 60 -26.21 -27.00 -11.31
CA GLU A 60 -25.64 -26.78 -9.96
C GLU A 60 -26.18 -25.53 -9.26
N ARG A 61 -26.92 -24.69 -10.00
CA ARG A 61 -27.59 -23.48 -9.49
C ARG A 61 -28.93 -23.31 -10.20
N HIS A 62 -29.80 -22.51 -9.60
CA HIS A 62 -31.09 -22.15 -10.18
C HIS A 62 -31.18 -20.64 -10.50
N GLY A 63 -31.97 -20.30 -11.52
CA GLY A 63 -32.30 -18.93 -11.89
C GLY A 63 -31.23 -18.23 -12.69
N ARG A 64 -31.65 -17.47 -13.71
CA ARG A 64 -30.71 -16.75 -14.60
C ARG A 64 -30.11 -15.55 -13.88
N THR A 65 -28.83 -15.32 -14.11
CA THR A 65 -28.05 -14.24 -13.51
C THR A 65 -27.79 -13.13 -14.51
N LEU A 66 -28.02 -11.87 -14.12
CA LEU A 66 -27.71 -10.70 -14.95
C LEU A 66 -26.94 -9.66 -14.13
N SER A 67 -25.80 -9.18 -14.64
CA SER A 67 -25.12 -7.99 -14.13
C SER A 67 -25.44 -6.75 -14.97
N LEU A 68 -25.81 -5.66 -14.30
CA LEU A 68 -26.13 -4.37 -14.94
C LEU A 68 -25.11 -3.32 -14.55
N ASN A 69 -24.35 -2.80 -15.52
CA ASN A 69 -23.42 -1.71 -15.29
C ASN A 69 -24.16 -0.37 -15.36
N TRP A 70 -24.54 0.15 -14.21
CA TRP A 70 -25.25 1.43 -14.12
C TRP A 70 -24.30 2.64 -14.24
N PRO A 71 -24.73 3.70 -14.95
CA PRO A 71 -24.04 4.98 -14.96
C PRO A 71 -24.46 5.82 -13.74
N LEU A 72 -24.05 7.08 -13.69
CA LEU A 72 -24.56 8.04 -12.71
C LEU A 72 -26.07 8.24 -12.93
N TRP A 73 -26.86 8.24 -11.86
CA TRP A 73 -28.30 8.51 -11.92
C TRP A 73 -28.59 10.00 -11.71
N ARG A 74 -29.60 10.51 -12.43
CA ARG A 74 -30.07 11.89 -12.27
C ARG A 74 -30.86 12.05 -10.98
N GLU A 75 -31.77 11.12 -10.72
CA GLU A 75 -32.51 11.03 -9.46
C GLU A 75 -31.80 10.05 -8.51
N GLY A 76 -31.56 10.46 -7.26
CA GLY A 76 -30.90 9.61 -6.26
C GLY A 76 -29.95 10.35 -5.32
N GLY A 77 -29.20 9.56 -4.53
CA GLY A 77 -28.33 10.06 -3.46
C GLY A 77 -26.91 10.47 -3.90
N MET A 78 -26.36 9.87 -4.97
CA MET A 78 -25.06 10.28 -5.52
C MET A 78 -25.28 11.38 -6.55
N LYS A 79 -24.95 12.62 -6.17
CA LYS A 79 -24.99 13.79 -7.05
C LYS A 79 -23.59 14.32 -7.26
N VAL A 80 -23.28 14.67 -8.50
CA VAL A 80 -22.12 15.51 -8.83
C VAL A 80 -22.62 16.94 -9.05
N ASP A 81 -21.77 17.93 -8.84
CA ASP A 81 -22.13 19.31 -9.14
C ASP A 81 -22.37 19.51 -10.64
N ALA A 82 -23.08 20.59 -10.99
CA ALA A 82 -23.46 20.88 -12.37
C ALA A 82 -22.25 21.13 -13.29
N ALA A 83 -21.11 21.57 -12.76
CA ALA A 83 -19.91 21.82 -13.55
C ALA A 83 -19.23 20.50 -13.94
N THR A 84 -19.16 19.55 -13.01
CA THR A 84 -18.65 18.19 -13.20
C THR A 84 -19.54 17.39 -14.15
N GLU A 85 -20.86 17.48 -14.00
CA GLU A 85 -21.82 16.85 -14.92
C GLU A 85 -21.64 17.37 -16.35
N ALA A 86 -21.56 18.70 -16.51
CA ALA A 86 -21.35 19.31 -17.82
C ALA A 86 -19.98 18.95 -18.43
N SER A 87 -18.94 18.79 -17.60
CA SER A 87 -17.62 18.34 -18.04
C SER A 87 -17.66 16.89 -18.55
N LEU A 88 -18.28 16.00 -17.79
CA LEU A 88 -18.43 14.58 -18.14
C LEU A 88 -19.22 14.42 -19.46
N ALA A 89 -20.32 15.15 -19.60
CA ALA A 89 -21.13 15.14 -20.82
C ALA A 89 -20.35 15.67 -22.05
N ARG A 90 -19.51 16.70 -21.87
CA ARG A 90 -18.66 17.21 -22.96
C ARG A 90 -17.59 16.21 -23.38
N ALA A 91 -16.95 15.55 -22.43
CA ALA A 91 -15.84 14.63 -22.67
C ALA A 91 -16.29 13.26 -23.20
N THR A 92 -17.32 12.68 -22.59
CA THR A 92 -17.74 11.28 -22.82
C THR A 92 -19.03 11.15 -23.63
N GLY A 93 -19.84 12.22 -23.68
CA GLY A 93 -21.20 12.17 -24.25
C GLY A 93 -22.24 11.57 -23.31
N LEU A 94 -21.86 11.11 -22.11
CA LEU A 94 -22.77 10.53 -21.13
C LEU A 94 -23.60 11.62 -20.43
N ALA A 95 -24.88 11.32 -20.25
CA ALA A 95 -25.81 12.07 -19.41
C ALA A 95 -26.18 11.23 -18.18
N ALA A 96 -26.55 11.91 -17.09
CA ALA A 96 -27.06 11.24 -15.91
C ALA A 96 -28.37 10.51 -16.23
N LEU A 97 -28.46 9.23 -15.85
CA LEU A 97 -29.56 8.33 -16.17
C LEU A 97 -30.83 8.70 -15.41
N ARG A 98 -31.91 8.93 -16.15
CA ARG A 98 -33.25 9.14 -15.60
C ARG A 98 -33.89 7.84 -15.13
N THR A 99 -34.72 7.94 -14.10
CA THR A 99 -35.45 6.82 -13.48
C THR A 99 -36.27 6.03 -14.51
N GLU A 100 -37.02 6.71 -15.38
CA GLU A 100 -37.86 6.08 -16.40
C GLU A 100 -37.01 5.31 -17.43
N SER A 101 -35.93 5.95 -17.91
CA SER A 101 -34.96 5.33 -18.83
C SER A 101 -34.29 4.11 -18.20
N GLY A 102 -33.95 4.18 -16.90
CA GLY A 102 -33.31 3.09 -16.18
C GLY A 102 -34.21 1.87 -15.98
N ILE A 103 -35.50 2.08 -15.66
CA ILE A 103 -36.48 0.98 -15.55
C ILE A 103 -36.69 0.33 -16.92
N GLU A 104 -36.81 1.11 -17.99
CA GLU A 104 -36.93 0.55 -19.34
C GLU A 104 -35.68 -0.25 -19.74
N ALA A 105 -34.49 0.28 -19.45
CA ALA A 105 -33.23 -0.40 -19.71
C ALA A 105 -33.12 -1.73 -18.96
N LEU A 106 -33.59 -1.80 -17.71
CA LEU A 106 -33.63 -3.03 -16.92
C LEU A 106 -34.46 -4.13 -17.61
N TYR A 107 -35.70 -3.81 -18.03
CA TYR A 107 -36.56 -4.79 -18.72
C TYR A 107 -35.97 -5.24 -20.06
N ARG A 108 -35.40 -4.31 -20.84
CA ARG A 108 -34.73 -4.63 -22.11
C ARG A 108 -33.50 -5.51 -21.90
N ALA A 109 -32.67 -5.19 -20.91
CA ALA A 109 -31.48 -5.97 -20.57
C ALA A 109 -31.84 -7.38 -20.12
N TRP A 110 -32.89 -7.52 -19.30
CA TRP A 110 -33.42 -8.83 -18.94
C TRP A 110 -33.94 -9.59 -20.18
N GLY A 111 -34.68 -8.93 -21.07
CA GLY A 111 -35.18 -9.53 -22.30
C GLY A 111 -34.08 -10.01 -23.27
N ALA A 112 -32.90 -9.39 -23.24
CA ALA A 112 -31.78 -9.70 -24.15
C ALA A 112 -31.10 -11.05 -23.87
N GLY A 113 -31.30 -11.63 -22.69
CA GLY A 113 -30.70 -12.93 -22.32
C GLY A 113 -29.18 -12.93 -22.17
N LEU A 114 -28.58 -11.75 -22.02
CA LEU A 114 -27.14 -11.59 -21.79
C LEU A 114 -26.81 -11.75 -20.30
N ALA A 115 -25.57 -12.16 -19.99
CA ALA A 115 -25.09 -12.24 -18.60
C ALA A 115 -24.67 -10.88 -18.03
N GLN A 116 -24.33 -9.92 -18.90
CA GLN A 116 -23.89 -8.58 -18.55
C GLN A 116 -24.43 -7.56 -19.55
N VAL A 117 -24.93 -6.43 -19.07
CA VAL A 117 -25.36 -5.30 -19.90
C VAL A 117 -24.92 -3.99 -19.28
N ALA A 118 -24.26 -3.13 -20.07
CA ALA A 118 -23.97 -1.76 -19.69
C ALA A 118 -25.07 -0.81 -20.16
N VAL A 119 -25.55 0.04 -19.24
CA VAL A 119 -26.62 1.01 -19.51
C VAL A 119 -26.01 2.39 -19.63
N LEU A 120 -26.35 3.09 -20.71
CA LEU A 120 -25.80 4.41 -21.02
C LEU A 120 -26.92 5.32 -21.53
N GLU A 121 -27.01 6.51 -20.95
CA GLU A 121 -27.87 7.60 -21.43
C GLU A 121 -26.97 8.73 -21.92
N GLY A 122 -27.30 9.37 -23.04
CA GLY A 122 -26.46 10.42 -23.62
C GLY A 122 -26.50 10.47 -25.15
N ASP A 123 -25.51 11.12 -25.74
CA ASP A 123 -25.33 11.22 -27.19
C ASP A 123 -24.77 9.88 -27.75
N PRO A 124 -25.54 9.14 -28.56
CA PRO A 124 -25.15 7.79 -29.01
C PRO A 124 -23.81 7.74 -29.77
N VAL A 125 -23.49 8.80 -30.53
CA VAL A 125 -22.26 8.86 -31.34
C VAL A 125 -21.06 9.06 -30.43
N ARG A 126 -21.16 10.01 -29.50
CA ARG A 126 -20.07 10.32 -28.56
C ARG A 126 -19.86 9.19 -27.56
N VAL A 127 -20.93 8.59 -27.05
CA VAL A 127 -20.89 7.45 -26.14
C VAL A 127 -20.24 6.24 -26.82
N ARG A 128 -20.61 5.94 -28.07
CA ARG A 128 -19.96 4.85 -28.82
C ARG A 128 -18.46 5.09 -28.98
N ARG A 129 -18.05 6.32 -29.32
CA ARG A 129 -16.62 6.68 -29.43
C ARG A 129 -15.87 6.53 -28.10
N PHE A 130 -16.50 6.93 -26.99
CA PHE A 130 -15.94 6.73 -25.65
C PHE A 130 -15.77 5.25 -25.31
N LEU A 131 -16.70 4.39 -25.73
CA LEU A 131 -16.63 2.95 -25.49
C LEU A 131 -15.62 2.21 -26.37
N THR A 132 -15.51 2.57 -27.65
CA THR A 132 -14.71 1.79 -28.62
C THR A 132 -13.22 2.11 -28.64
N ASP A 133 -12.75 3.09 -27.83
CA ASP A 133 -11.37 3.59 -27.90
C ASP A 133 -10.93 3.84 -29.35
N ASP A 134 -11.77 4.52 -30.14
CA ASP A 134 -11.35 5.09 -31.43
C ASP A 134 -10.44 6.31 -31.15
N HIS A 135 -9.26 6.01 -30.62
CA HIS A 135 -8.04 6.69 -30.97
C HIS A 135 -7.40 5.79 -32.02
N ALA A 136 -7.34 6.29 -33.25
CA ALA A 136 -6.51 5.68 -34.27
C ALA A 136 -5.14 5.35 -33.64
N PRO A 137 -4.59 4.14 -33.87
CA PRO A 137 -3.35 3.73 -33.23
C PRO A 137 -2.25 4.72 -33.58
N THR A 138 -1.82 5.51 -32.61
CA THR A 138 -0.50 6.14 -32.68
C THR A 138 0.50 5.06 -32.33
N ASP A 139 1.14 4.53 -33.38
CA ASP A 139 2.22 3.55 -33.33
C ASP A 139 3.23 3.89 -32.23
N ALA A 140 3.17 3.13 -31.14
CA ALA A 140 4.30 2.93 -30.27
C ALA A 140 5.20 1.87 -30.92
N ARG A 141 6.17 2.31 -31.75
CA ARG A 141 7.58 1.87 -31.79
C ARG A 141 8.21 2.09 -33.17
N THR A 142 9.04 3.14 -33.25
CA THR A 142 10.46 3.01 -33.62
C THR A 142 11.19 4.23 -33.09
N ALA A 143 12.13 4.04 -32.17
CA ALA A 143 13.13 5.06 -31.88
C ALA A 143 13.95 5.28 -33.17
N PRO A 144 14.09 6.51 -33.68
CA PRO A 144 15.03 6.75 -34.76
C PRO A 144 16.46 6.53 -34.24
N ALA A 145 17.26 5.80 -35.00
CA ALA A 145 18.71 5.83 -34.85
C ALA A 145 19.20 7.29 -34.92
N PRO A 146 20.31 7.66 -34.25
CA PRO A 146 20.69 9.05 -34.10
C PRO A 146 21.00 9.66 -35.47
N VAL A 147 20.08 10.51 -35.95
CA VAL A 147 20.30 11.37 -37.11
C VAL A 147 21.02 12.61 -36.59
N ALA A 148 22.16 12.94 -37.19
CA ALA A 148 22.90 14.16 -36.90
C ALA A 148 21.97 15.38 -37.02
N VAL A 149 21.77 16.07 -35.90
CA VAL A 149 20.88 17.22 -35.78
C VAL A 149 21.50 18.39 -36.56
N SER A 150 20.80 18.87 -37.59
CA SER A 150 21.18 20.10 -38.26
C SER A 150 20.96 21.30 -37.33
N SER A 151 21.83 22.30 -37.42
CA SER A 151 21.87 23.49 -36.58
C SER A 151 20.59 24.34 -36.56
N GLN A 152 19.64 24.09 -37.47
CA GLN A 152 18.35 24.79 -37.54
C GLN A 152 17.28 24.23 -36.59
N SER A 153 17.23 22.91 -36.36
CA SER A 153 16.19 22.30 -35.47
C SER A 153 16.45 22.51 -33.97
N VAL A 154 17.71 22.74 -33.59
CA VAL A 154 18.08 23.10 -32.19
C VAL A 154 17.63 24.51 -31.84
N ALA A 155 17.66 25.43 -32.82
CA ALA A 155 17.25 26.82 -32.61
C ALA A 155 15.73 26.95 -32.36
N GLU A 156 14.91 26.19 -33.10
CA GLU A 156 13.45 26.19 -32.95
C GLU A 156 12.99 25.58 -31.60
N GLY A 157 13.65 24.51 -31.15
CA GLY A 157 13.37 23.89 -29.85
C GLY A 157 13.77 24.76 -28.64
N ALA A 158 14.83 25.58 -28.79
CA ALA A 158 15.24 26.54 -27.78
C ALA A 158 14.29 27.74 -27.71
N GLU A 159 13.83 28.26 -28.84
CA GLU A 159 12.87 29.37 -28.90
C GLU A 159 11.52 28.97 -28.29
N LEU A 160 11.03 27.77 -28.59
CA LEU A 160 9.79 27.24 -28.02
C LEU A 160 9.89 27.10 -26.49
N LEU A 161 11.00 26.52 -25.99
CA LEU A 161 11.22 26.36 -24.55
C LEU A 161 11.27 27.70 -23.82
N ASP A 162 11.89 28.72 -24.41
CA ASP A 162 11.99 30.06 -23.84
C ASP A 162 10.62 30.78 -23.81
N LYS A 163 9.78 30.58 -24.85
CA LYS A 163 8.38 31.05 -24.86
C LYS A 163 7.52 30.35 -23.80
N ILE A 164 7.68 29.04 -23.61
CA ILE A 164 6.97 28.28 -22.56
C ILE A 164 7.40 28.78 -21.17
N ARG A 165 8.70 28.93 -20.91
CA ARG A 165 9.23 29.44 -19.63
C ARG A 165 8.67 30.82 -19.29
N ARG A 166 8.65 31.74 -20.26
CA ARG A 166 8.07 33.07 -20.07
C ARG A 166 6.59 33.02 -19.71
N LEU A 167 5.80 32.20 -20.41
CA LEU A 167 4.38 32.04 -20.10
C LEU A 167 4.17 31.49 -18.68
N LEU A 168 4.91 30.43 -18.32
CA LEU A 168 4.81 29.84 -16.99
C LEU A 168 5.20 30.84 -15.89
N ALA A 169 6.27 31.60 -16.08
CA ALA A 169 6.70 32.61 -15.11
C ALA A 169 5.71 33.78 -15.01
N GLN A 170 5.06 34.19 -16.10
CA GLN A 170 4.01 35.21 -16.09
C GLN A 170 2.75 34.73 -15.36
N THR A 171 2.32 33.50 -15.61
CA THR A 171 1.18 32.88 -14.90
C THR A 171 1.47 32.74 -13.40
N ALA A 172 2.68 32.28 -13.06
CA ALA A 172 3.14 32.18 -11.67
C ALA A 172 3.18 33.55 -10.97
N SER A 173 3.71 34.57 -11.66
CA SER A 173 3.79 35.96 -11.16
C SER A 173 2.41 36.56 -10.91
N LYS A 174 1.46 36.35 -11.82
CA LYS A 174 0.09 36.86 -11.69
C LYS A 174 -0.65 36.27 -10.48
N LEU A 175 -0.44 34.98 -10.22
CA LEU A 175 -1.09 34.28 -9.11
C LEU A 175 -0.44 34.58 -7.75
N SER A 176 0.89 34.63 -7.70
CA SER A 176 1.64 34.85 -6.45
C SER A 176 1.85 36.32 -6.09
N LYS A 177 1.60 37.26 -7.01
CA LYS A 177 1.95 38.69 -6.91
C LYS A 177 3.45 38.97 -6.75
N ILE A 178 4.30 37.98 -6.99
CA ILE A 178 5.77 38.10 -7.03
C ILE A 178 6.17 38.59 -8.42
N LYS A 179 7.16 39.49 -8.52
CA LYS A 179 7.63 39.96 -9.84
C LYS A 179 8.26 38.81 -10.62
N VAL A 180 8.03 38.75 -11.93
CA VAL A 180 8.63 37.73 -12.82
C VAL A 180 10.16 37.61 -12.64
N SER A 181 10.84 38.73 -12.40
CA SER A 181 12.30 38.78 -12.17
C SER A 181 12.77 38.14 -10.86
N GLU A 182 11.88 37.92 -9.90
CA GLU A 182 12.17 37.35 -8.57
C GLU A 182 11.81 35.85 -8.49
N ILE A 183 11.26 35.28 -9.57
CA ILE A 183 10.90 33.86 -9.65
C ILE A 183 12.09 33.04 -10.16
N ASN A 184 12.62 32.18 -9.30
CA ASN A 184 13.61 31.18 -9.67
C ASN A 184 12.91 30.02 -10.39
N HIS A 185 13.32 29.74 -11.62
CA HIS A 185 12.67 28.77 -12.49
C HIS A 185 12.98 27.30 -12.10
N ASP A 186 14.00 27.08 -11.27
CA ASP A 186 14.41 25.78 -10.74
C ASP A 186 13.98 25.57 -9.28
N ALA A 187 13.34 26.57 -8.66
CA ALA A 187 12.75 26.41 -7.33
C ALA A 187 11.34 25.81 -7.44
N GLU A 188 10.97 25.01 -6.45
CA GLU A 188 9.62 24.46 -6.35
C GLU A 188 8.59 25.57 -6.13
N LEU A 189 7.45 25.46 -6.79
CA LEU A 189 6.38 26.46 -6.71
C LEU A 189 5.83 26.62 -5.28
N THR A 190 5.84 25.56 -4.47
CA THR A 190 5.44 25.57 -3.05
C THR A 190 6.24 26.58 -2.22
N ARG A 191 7.51 26.83 -2.56
CA ARG A 191 8.36 27.84 -1.88
C ARG A 191 7.87 29.27 -2.08
N TYR A 192 7.06 29.50 -3.12
CA TYR A 192 6.43 30.78 -3.41
C TYR A 192 4.99 30.88 -2.88
N GLY A 193 4.59 29.95 -2.01
CA GLY A 193 3.27 29.94 -1.40
C GLY A 193 2.18 29.34 -2.29
N PHE A 194 2.54 28.60 -3.34
CA PHE A 194 1.55 27.84 -4.13
C PHE A 194 1.06 26.63 -3.32
N ASP A 195 -0.15 26.76 -2.78
CA ASP A 195 -0.92 25.68 -2.17
C ASP A 195 -1.77 24.94 -3.23
N SER A 196 -2.52 23.91 -2.79
CA SER A 196 -3.34 23.09 -3.70
C SER A 196 -4.39 23.90 -4.47
N LEU A 197 -4.86 25.02 -3.94
CA LEU A 197 -5.84 25.89 -4.63
C LEU A 197 -5.14 26.74 -5.69
N LEU A 198 -4.00 27.36 -5.36
CA LEU A 198 -3.21 28.14 -6.31
C LEU A 198 -2.61 27.29 -7.43
N LEU A 199 -2.21 26.05 -7.15
CA LEU A 199 -1.77 25.10 -8.19
C LEU A 199 -2.92 24.70 -9.11
N THR A 200 -4.13 24.53 -8.57
CA THR A 200 -5.34 24.27 -9.37
C THR A 200 -5.66 25.46 -10.28
N ASP A 201 -5.61 26.68 -9.76
CA ASP A 201 -5.81 27.90 -10.55
C ASP A 201 -4.70 28.12 -11.60
N PHE A 202 -3.46 27.74 -11.28
CA PHE A 202 -2.34 27.74 -12.23
C PHE A 202 -2.67 26.83 -13.43
N VAL A 203 -3.01 25.57 -13.17
CA VAL A 203 -3.36 24.61 -14.23
C VAL A 203 -4.56 25.08 -15.05
N ASN A 204 -5.59 25.61 -14.39
CA ASN A 204 -6.77 26.13 -15.10
C ASN A 204 -6.42 27.27 -16.07
N GLN A 205 -5.54 28.20 -15.66
CA GLN A 205 -5.08 29.28 -16.54
C GLN A 205 -4.21 28.76 -17.69
N LEU A 206 -3.37 27.75 -17.46
CA LEU A 206 -2.59 27.12 -18.52
C LEU A 206 -3.47 26.37 -19.52
N ASN A 207 -4.44 25.60 -19.04
CA ASN A 207 -5.39 24.88 -19.89
C ASN A 207 -6.21 25.85 -20.74
N GLN A 208 -6.61 27.00 -20.18
CA GLN A 208 -7.30 28.05 -20.92
C GLN A 208 -6.40 28.69 -21.99
N ALA A 209 -5.15 29.02 -21.63
CA ALA A 209 -4.23 29.72 -22.52
C ALA A 209 -3.69 28.83 -23.66
N LEU A 210 -3.39 27.57 -23.35
CA LEU A 210 -2.71 26.63 -24.25
C LEU A 210 -3.67 25.60 -24.87
N ARG A 211 -4.94 25.59 -24.46
CA ARG A 211 -5.95 24.56 -24.84
C ARG A 211 -5.48 23.14 -24.54
N LEU A 212 -4.84 22.97 -23.38
CA LEU A 212 -4.38 21.68 -22.86
C LEU A 212 -5.39 21.13 -21.84
N GLY A 213 -5.24 19.83 -21.52
CA GLY A 213 -6.02 19.12 -20.50
C GLY A 213 -5.15 18.67 -19.34
N LEU A 214 -4.32 19.56 -18.82
CA LEU A 214 -3.43 19.27 -17.69
C LEU A 214 -4.24 19.14 -16.39
N ASP A 215 -3.81 18.26 -15.51
CA ASP A 215 -4.38 18.07 -14.17
C ASP A 215 -3.43 18.68 -13.11
N PRO A 216 -3.93 19.24 -11.98
CA PRO A 216 -3.08 19.82 -10.93
C PRO A 216 -2.03 18.86 -10.36
N THR A 217 -2.23 17.54 -10.47
CA THR A 217 -1.25 16.54 -10.04
C THR A 217 0.05 16.56 -10.86
N ILE A 218 0.08 17.22 -12.03
CA ILE A 218 1.29 17.36 -12.85
C ILE A 218 2.45 18.01 -12.09
N PHE A 219 2.15 18.84 -11.08
CA PHE A 219 3.16 19.48 -10.24
C PHE A 219 3.87 18.51 -9.28
N PHE A 220 3.35 17.31 -9.04
CA PHE A 220 4.09 16.27 -8.30
C PHE A 220 5.22 15.69 -9.13
N ALA A 221 4.98 15.46 -10.43
CA ALA A 221 6.01 14.97 -11.36
C ALA A 221 6.96 16.09 -11.83
N HIS A 222 6.44 17.32 -11.91
CA HIS A 222 7.15 18.49 -12.45
C HIS A 222 6.99 19.72 -11.53
N PRO A 223 7.66 19.74 -10.36
CA PRO A 223 7.41 20.74 -9.31
C PRO A 223 8.00 22.14 -9.58
N THR A 224 8.83 22.28 -10.63
CA THR A 224 9.51 23.54 -11.01
C THR A 224 9.04 24.05 -12.37
N LEU A 225 9.19 25.35 -12.62
CA LEU A 225 8.87 25.93 -13.93
C LEU A 225 9.72 25.32 -15.05
N ASN A 226 10.98 25.00 -14.77
CA ASN A 226 11.89 24.40 -15.74
C ASN A 226 11.59 22.92 -16.03
N SER A 227 11.17 22.13 -15.03
CA SER A 227 10.72 20.76 -15.27
C SER A 227 9.41 20.75 -16.07
N LEU A 228 8.47 21.63 -15.73
CA LEU A 228 7.19 21.73 -16.42
C LEU A 228 7.37 22.23 -17.86
N ALA A 229 8.23 23.23 -18.09
CA ALA A 229 8.50 23.74 -19.44
C ALA A 229 9.09 22.67 -20.37
N ARG A 230 9.99 21.83 -19.84
CA ARG A 230 10.57 20.73 -20.62
C ARG A 230 9.53 19.66 -20.93
N HIS A 231 8.75 19.24 -19.93
CA HIS A 231 7.68 18.28 -20.14
C HIS A 231 6.64 18.78 -21.15
N LEU A 232 6.19 20.04 -21.05
CA LEU A 232 5.26 20.62 -22.01
C LEU A 232 5.85 20.69 -23.42
N ARG A 233 7.13 21.04 -23.56
CA ARG A 233 7.82 20.98 -24.85
C ARG A 233 7.82 19.55 -25.40
N ASP A 234 8.19 18.57 -24.59
CA ASP A 234 8.43 17.20 -25.04
C ASP A 234 7.12 16.48 -25.40
N GLU A 235 6.06 16.66 -24.61
CA GLU A 235 4.76 15.99 -24.81
C GLU A 235 3.78 16.78 -25.69
N HIS A 236 3.90 18.11 -25.75
CA HIS A 236 2.91 18.98 -26.41
C HIS A 236 3.49 19.94 -27.46
N ALA A 237 4.72 19.71 -27.95
CA ALA A 237 5.39 20.57 -28.94
C ALA A 237 4.47 21.05 -30.08
N ALA A 238 3.76 20.13 -30.74
CA ALA A 238 2.94 20.44 -31.91
C ALA A 238 1.75 21.38 -31.60
N GLN A 239 1.17 21.27 -30.39
CA GLN A 239 0.09 22.14 -29.94
C GLN A 239 0.63 23.52 -29.50
N LEU A 240 1.80 23.52 -28.88
CA LEU A 240 2.45 24.74 -28.36
C LEU A 240 3.06 25.61 -29.45
N VAL A 241 3.59 25.03 -30.53
CA VAL A 241 4.09 25.76 -31.71
C VAL A 241 2.97 26.64 -32.32
N ASN A 242 1.75 26.10 -32.38
CA ASN A 242 0.57 26.83 -32.87
C ASN A 242 0.04 27.85 -31.84
N ALA A 243 0.00 27.49 -30.55
CA ALA A 243 -0.52 28.37 -29.50
C ALA A 243 0.42 29.54 -29.15
N LEU A 244 1.74 29.36 -29.31
CA LEU A 244 2.79 30.34 -28.95
C LEU A 244 3.43 31.01 -30.19
N GLY A 245 2.92 30.74 -31.39
CA GLY A 245 3.33 31.38 -32.64
C GLY A 245 4.81 31.18 -32.97
N VAL A 246 5.26 29.93 -33.05
CA VAL A 246 6.60 29.57 -33.59
C VAL A 246 6.40 29.14 -35.06
N ALA A 247 7.14 29.74 -35.99
CA ALA A 247 6.97 29.47 -37.42
C ALA A 247 7.47 28.07 -37.78
N ALA A 248 6.63 27.23 -38.37
CA ALA A 248 7.02 25.90 -38.84
C ALA A 248 7.67 25.98 -40.24
N ALA A 249 8.85 25.39 -40.41
CA ALA A 249 9.47 25.18 -41.72
C ALA A 249 8.81 24.00 -42.47
N ALA A 250 8.55 24.19 -43.76
CA ALA A 250 7.90 23.22 -44.64
C ALA A 250 8.77 21.98 -44.93
N ALA A 251 8.18 20.78 -44.83
CA ALA A 251 8.82 19.53 -45.17
C ALA A 251 8.82 19.26 -46.69
N PRO A 252 9.89 18.68 -47.28
CA PRO A 252 9.86 18.19 -48.64
C PRO A 252 9.27 16.77 -48.72
N VAL A 253 8.52 16.52 -49.79
CA VAL A 253 7.93 15.23 -50.17
C VAL A 253 8.95 14.43 -50.98
N VAL A 254 9.23 13.17 -50.62
CA VAL A 254 9.88 12.21 -51.54
C VAL A 254 9.21 10.83 -51.44
N ALA A 255 9.02 10.25 -52.62
CA ALA A 255 8.19 9.10 -52.97
C ALA A 255 8.72 7.73 -52.48
N SER A 256 7.78 6.80 -52.33
CA SER A 256 7.97 5.38 -52.03
C SER A 256 8.50 4.57 -53.22
N ALA A 257 9.38 3.61 -52.96
CA ALA A 257 9.61 2.43 -53.81
C ALA A 257 9.74 1.15 -52.93
N PRO A 258 9.42 -0.06 -53.46
CA PRO A 258 9.05 -1.20 -52.63
C PRO A 258 10.12 -2.30 -52.51
N GLY A 259 10.07 -3.03 -51.39
CA GLY A 259 10.35 -4.48 -51.33
C GLY A 259 11.67 -4.91 -50.69
N ALA A 260 11.58 -5.60 -49.54
CA ALA A 260 12.39 -6.79 -49.22
C ALA A 260 11.79 -7.54 -48.02
N ALA A 261 11.79 -8.87 -48.11
CA ALA A 261 11.19 -9.86 -47.23
C ALA A 261 11.90 -10.00 -45.85
N PRO A 262 11.26 -10.64 -44.84
CA PRO A 262 11.78 -10.66 -43.48
C PRO A 262 12.93 -11.67 -43.31
N VAL A 263 14.04 -11.22 -42.73
CA VAL A 263 15.15 -12.08 -42.31
C VAL A 263 14.95 -12.48 -40.84
N ALA A 264 15.11 -13.78 -40.59
CA ALA A 264 14.89 -14.47 -39.33
C ALA A 264 15.80 -14.00 -38.18
N VAL A 265 15.24 -14.05 -36.97
CA VAL A 265 15.95 -13.90 -35.70
C VAL A 265 16.72 -15.20 -35.41
N PRO A 266 18.03 -15.18 -35.08
CA PRO A 266 18.69 -16.31 -34.44
C PRO A 266 18.57 -16.20 -32.91
N GLU A 267 18.02 -17.25 -32.30
CA GLU A 267 18.13 -17.55 -30.88
C GLU A 267 19.60 -17.71 -30.48
N ALA A 268 20.00 -17.06 -29.38
CA ALA A 268 21.25 -17.31 -28.69
C ALA A 268 20.97 -17.47 -27.18
N VAL A 269 20.66 -18.69 -26.77
CA VAL A 269 20.66 -19.12 -25.37
C VAL A 269 21.67 -20.25 -25.26
N ALA A 270 22.91 -19.93 -24.86
CA ALA A 270 23.89 -20.82 -24.20
C ALA A 270 25.28 -20.15 -24.13
N ALA A 271 25.42 -19.00 -23.45
CA ALA A 271 26.74 -18.44 -23.07
C ALA A 271 26.68 -17.46 -21.89
N ALA A 272 25.60 -17.46 -21.10
CA ALA A 272 25.34 -16.43 -20.08
C ALA A 272 25.77 -16.83 -18.65
N THR A 273 26.05 -18.10 -18.39
CA THR A 273 26.11 -18.60 -17.00
C THR A 273 27.42 -18.32 -16.25
N GLU A 274 28.47 -17.82 -16.91
CA GLU A 274 29.74 -17.43 -16.24
C GLU A 274 30.01 -15.90 -16.24
N ARG A 275 29.21 -15.08 -16.92
CA ARG A 275 29.50 -13.64 -17.15
C ARG A 275 28.87 -12.69 -16.13
N ALA A 276 27.79 -13.10 -15.45
CA ALA A 276 27.05 -12.24 -14.50
C ALA A 276 27.77 -11.92 -13.16
N PRO A 277 28.52 -12.85 -12.52
CA PRO A 277 29.14 -12.57 -11.22
C PRO A 277 30.28 -11.53 -11.30
N GLN A 278 31.04 -11.54 -12.40
CA GLN A 278 32.20 -10.66 -12.58
C GLN A 278 31.81 -9.21 -12.84
N LEU A 279 30.67 -8.97 -13.51
CA LEU A 279 30.15 -7.62 -13.71
C LEU A 279 29.60 -7.05 -12.39
N LEU A 280 28.83 -7.84 -11.65
CA LEU A 280 28.26 -7.41 -10.37
C LEU A 280 29.34 -7.01 -9.36
N GLU A 281 30.44 -7.78 -9.27
CA GLU A 281 31.56 -7.45 -8.38
C GLU A 281 32.24 -6.13 -8.78
N LYS A 282 32.45 -5.91 -10.09
CA LYS A 282 33.03 -4.66 -10.61
C LYS A 282 32.10 -3.46 -10.39
N VAL A 283 30.80 -3.61 -10.60
CA VAL A 283 29.78 -2.56 -10.38
C VAL A 283 29.66 -2.23 -8.88
N THR A 284 29.68 -3.23 -8.01
CA THR A 284 29.65 -3.03 -6.55
C THR A 284 30.87 -2.24 -6.09
N ARG A 285 32.06 -2.60 -6.58
CA ARG A 285 33.31 -1.88 -6.27
C ARG A 285 33.30 -0.44 -6.82
N MET A 286 32.78 -0.24 -8.02
CA MET A 286 32.62 1.07 -8.65
C MET A 286 31.71 1.97 -7.80
N LEU A 287 30.55 1.48 -7.40
CA LEU A 287 29.60 2.21 -6.57
C LEU A 287 30.16 2.52 -5.18
N GLY A 288 30.85 1.56 -4.54
CA GLY A 288 31.52 1.76 -3.25
C GLY A 288 32.61 2.83 -3.32
N GLN A 289 33.40 2.87 -4.39
CA GLN A 289 34.40 3.92 -4.59
C GLN A 289 33.77 5.29 -4.86
N ALA A 290 32.69 5.35 -5.64
CA ALA A 290 31.98 6.59 -5.91
C ALA A 290 31.35 7.16 -4.63
N ALA A 291 30.74 6.31 -3.80
CA ALA A 291 30.18 6.69 -2.50
C ALA A 291 31.28 7.15 -1.52
N ALA A 292 32.41 6.44 -1.45
CA ALA A 292 33.55 6.82 -0.61
C ALA A 292 34.14 8.17 -0.96
N ARG A 293 34.28 8.47 -2.26
CA ARG A 293 34.77 9.77 -2.75
C ARG A 293 33.82 10.91 -2.37
N GLN A 294 32.52 10.68 -2.48
CA GLN A 294 31.52 11.68 -2.16
C GLN A 294 31.44 11.97 -0.65
N LEU A 295 31.52 10.94 0.18
CA LEU A 295 31.44 11.05 1.64
C LEU A 295 32.78 11.38 2.31
N LYS A 296 33.89 11.41 1.55
CA LYS A 296 35.27 11.53 2.08
C LYS A 296 35.62 10.43 3.10
N LEU A 297 35.00 9.26 2.99
CA LEU A 297 35.27 8.08 3.82
C LEU A 297 36.24 7.14 3.11
N LYS A 298 36.89 6.24 3.86
CA LYS A 298 37.64 5.14 3.23
C LYS A 298 36.65 4.13 2.66
N ALA A 299 36.97 3.55 1.49
CA ALA A 299 36.12 2.52 0.88
C ALA A 299 35.89 1.28 1.78
N SER A 300 36.78 1.04 2.75
CA SER A 300 36.64 -0.01 3.78
C SER A 300 35.62 0.30 4.89
N GLU A 301 35.14 1.55 4.99
CA GLU A 301 34.19 2.01 6.01
C GLU A 301 32.73 2.00 5.49
N ILE A 302 32.51 1.64 4.23
CA ILE A 302 31.20 1.56 3.60
C ILE A 302 30.70 0.12 3.61
N ASN A 303 29.60 -0.13 4.32
CA ASN A 303 28.86 -1.38 4.26
C ASN A 303 27.87 -1.32 3.09
N GLY A 304 28.00 -2.25 2.13
CA GLY A 304 27.16 -2.29 0.94
C GLY A 304 25.68 -2.63 1.20
N ASP A 305 25.35 -3.20 2.36
CA ASP A 305 24.00 -3.57 2.76
C ASP A 305 23.32 -2.57 3.69
N ALA A 306 24.05 -1.56 4.18
CA ALA A 306 23.47 -0.46 4.94
C ALA A 306 22.83 0.56 3.99
N GLU A 307 21.74 1.20 4.44
CA GLU A 307 21.09 2.24 3.66
C GLU A 307 22.01 3.46 3.50
N LEU A 308 21.99 4.06 2.31
CA LEU A 308 22.79 5.26 2.03
C LEU A 308 22.46 6.43 2.98
N SER A 309 21.20 6.53 3.41
CA SER A 309 20.70 7.49 4.41
C SER A 309 21.49 7.44 5.73
N SER A 310 21.86 6.24 6.18
CA SER A 310 22.62 6.01 7.43
C SER A 310 24.04 6.59 7.39
N TYR A 311 24.59 6.80 6.19
CA TYR A 311 25.88 7.44 5.95
C TYR A 311 25.81 8.96 5.75
N GLY A 312 24.63 9.55 5.93
CA GLY A 312 24.41 11.00 5.81
C GLY A 312 24.05 11.48 4.40
N PHE A 313 23.71 10.57 3.48
CA PHE A 313 23.12 10.95 2.20
C PHE A 313 21.71 11.54 2.41
N ASP A 314 21.59 12.85 2.24
CA ASP A 314 20.32 13.55 2.09
C ASP A 314 19.82 13.54 0.62
N SER A 315 18.62 14.05 0.38
CA SER A 315 18.02 14.08 -0.96
C SER A 315 18.82 14.87 -2.01
N LEU A 316 19.61 15.87 -1.58
CA LEU A 316 20.48 16.65 -2.48
C LEU A 316 21.74 15.85 -2.81
N GLN A 317 22.33 15.17 -1.83
CA GLN A 317 23.51 14.33 -2.02
C GLN A 317 23.20 13.10 -2.89
N LEU A 318 22.02 12.49 -2.75
CA LEU A 318 21.56 11.40 -3.61
C LEU A 318 21.37 11.88 -5.06
N ALA A 319 20.81 13.08 -5.24
CA ALA A 319 20.66 13.66 -6.57
C ALA A 319 22.01 13.96 -7.23
N GLU A 320 22.98 14.52 -6.50
CA GLU A 320 24.33 14.72 -7.02
C GLU A 320 25.05 13.41 -7.32
N PHE A 321 24.84 12.38 -6.49
CA PHE A 321 25.43 11.07 -6.70
C PHE A 321 24.93 10.42 -7.98
N VAL A 322 23.61 10.43 -8.21
CA VAL A 322 23.01 9.99 -9.48
C VAL A 322 23.54 10.80 -10.66
N ASN A 323 23.60 12.12 -10.55
CA ASN A 323 24.08 12.96 -11.65
C ASN A 323 25.54 12.65 -12.03
N ARG A 324 26.40 12.39 -11.03
CA ARG A 324 27.78 11.95 -11.26
C ARG A 324 27.84 10.57 -11.91
N LEU A 325 27.04 9.61 -11.45
CA LEU A 325 26.98 8.28 -12.06
C LEU A 325 26.49 8.33 -13.52
N ASN A 326 25.48 9.16 -13.80
CA ASN A 326 24.99 9.40 -15.16
C ASN A 326 26.09 9.99 -16.05
N GLN A 327 26.86 10.96 -15.54
CA GLN A 327 27.94 11.61 -16.27
C GLN A 327 29.12 10.67 -16.53
N ASP A 328 29.61 9.98 -15.51
CA ASP A 328 30.83 9.16 -15.58
C ASP A 328 30.60 7.87 -16.39
N TYR A 329 29.42 7.26 -16.22
CA TYR A 329 29.12 5.94 -16.78
C TYR A 329 28.10 5.97 -17.93
N GLY A 330 27.58 7.14 -18.30
CA GLY A 330 26.61 7.30 -19.39
C GLY A 330 25.26 6.66 -19.09
N LEU A 331 24.84 6.71 -17.82
CA LEU A 331 23.56 6.18 -17.35
C LEU A 331 22.46 7.26 -17.42
N ALA A 332 21.20 6.84 -17.37
CA ALA A 332 20.03 7.73 -17.38
C ALA A 332 19.13 7.45 -16.18
N LEU A 333 19.69 7.62 -14.98
CA LEU A 333 19.03 7.34 -13.71
C LEU A 333 18.39 8.61 -13.14
N ALA A 334 17.21 8.47 -12.55
CA ALA A 334 16.60 9.52 -11.73
C ALA A 334 17.00 9.33 -10.26
N PRO A 335 17.11 10.40 -9.45
CA PRO A 335 17.42 10.29 -8.01
C PRO A 335 16.47 9.39 -7.23
N THR A 336 15.24 9.20 -7.74
CA THR A 336 14.22 8.34 -7.13
C THR A 336 14.60 6.85 -7.11
N VAL A 337 15.59 6.43 -7.89
CA VAL A 337 16.08 5.04 -7.90
C VAL A 337 16.54 4.56 -6.52
N PHE A 338 16.98 5.49 -5.65
CA PHE A 338 17.38 5.15 -4.29
C PHE A 338 16.21 4.91 -3.32
N PHE A 339 14.97 5.25 -3.68
CA PHE A 339 13.79 4.82 -2.91
C PHE A 339 13.46 3.35 -3.18
N GLU A 340 13.70 2.87 -4.39
CA GLU A 340 13.47 1.46 -4.77
C GLU A 340 14.67 0.57 -4.39
N TYR A 341 15.89 1.13 -4.42
CA TYR A 341 17.14 0.42 -4.13
C TYR A 341 18.01 1.23 -3.14
N PRO A 342 17.67 1.25 -1.83
CA PRO A 342 18.27 2.16 -0.84
C PRO A 342 19.70 1.78 -0.41
N THR A 343 20.18 0.60 -0.79
CA THR A 343 21.52 0.09 -0.45
C THR A 343 22.40 -0.05 -1.69
N LEU A 344 23.71 0.08 -1.52
CA LEU A 344 24.67 -0.03 -2.63
C LEU A 344 24.63 -1.40 -3.30
N ASN A 345 24.44 -2.47 -2.55
CA ASN A 345 24.38 -3.83 -3.09
C ASN A 345 23.09 -4.07 -3.90
N ARG A 346 21.94 -3.59 -3.43
CA ARG A 346 20.67 -3.68 -4.20
C ARG A 346 20.76 -2.84 -5.48
N PHE A 347 21.32 -1.64 -5.38
CA PHE A 347 21.52 -0.77 -6.52
C PHE A 347 22.53 -1.35 -7.52
N ALA A 348 23.61 -2.00 -7.05
CA ALA A 348 24.59 -2.68 -7.91
C ALA A 348 23.96 -3.82 -8.73
N ARG A 349 23.07 -4.60 -8.11
CA ARG A 349 22.31 -5.66 -8.81
C ARG A 349 21.39 -5.06 -9.86
N HIS A 350 20.59 -4.06 -9.49
CA HIS A 350 19.72 -3.36 -10.42
C HIS A 350 20.48 -2.79 -11.63
N LEU A 351 21.62 -2.12 -11.40
CA LEU A 351 22.46 -1.60 -12.49
C LEU A 351 23.07 -2.69 -13.36
N SER A 352 23.51 -3.79 -12.76
CA SER A 352 24.08 -4.93 -13.49
C SER A 352 23.04 -5.59 -14.40
N ASP A 353 21.78 -5.64 -13.96
CA ASP A 353 20.68 -6.26 -14.70
C ASP A 353 20.09 -5.31 -15.76
N ALA A 354 19.80 -4.06 -15.39
CA ALA A 354 19.13 -3.09 -16.26
C ALA A 354 20.08 -2.41 -17.26
N HIS A 355 21.37 -2.29 -16.93
CA HIS A 355 22.37 -1.56 -17.73
C HIS A 355 23.60 -2.42 -18.10
N HIS A 356 23.43 -3.74 -18.15
CA HIS A 356 24.50 -4.72 -18.41
C HIS A 356 25.42 -4.34 -19.58
N ALA A 357 24.86 -4.02 -20.75
CA ALA A 357 25.63 -3.72 -21.96
C ALA A 357 26.47 -2.43 -21.85
N ALA A 358 25.92 -1.39 -21.20
CA ALA A 358 26.61 -0.10 -21.02
C ALA A 358 27.76 -0.22 -20.01
N LEU A 359 27.58 -1.00 -18.95
CA LEU A 359 28.59 -1.19 -17.90
C LEU A 359 29.68 -2.19 -18.30
N ALA A 360 29.34 -3.27 -19.01
CA ALA A 360 30.31 -4.24 -19.50
C ALA A 360 31.32 -3.63 -20.50
N ALA A 361 30.87 -2.68 -21.33
CA ALA A 361 31.72 -1.97 -22.28
C ALA A 361 32.69 -0.98 -21.61
N ARG A 362 32.30 -0.36 -20.50
CA ARG A 362 33.08 0.66 -19.78
C ARG A 362 34.00 0.10 -18.69
N LEU A 363 33.69 -1.07 -18.13
CA LEU A 363 34.45 -1.71 -17.04
C LEU A 363 35.45 -2.78 -17.54
N GLU A 364 35.76 -2.78 -18.84
CA GLU A 364 36.74 -3.64 -19.53
C GLU A 364 36.68 -5.11 -19.07
N VAL A 365 35.54 -5.78 -19.31
CA VAL A 365 35.46 -7.25 -19.17
C VAL A 365 36.05 -7.87 -20.45
N ALA A 366 37.32 -8.25 -20.40
CA ALA A 366 38.06 -8.75 -21.56
C ALA A 366 37.45 -10.03 -22.17
N ALA A 367 37.24 -10.01 -23.49
CA ALA A 367 36.92 -11.19 -24.28
C ALA A 367 38.19 -12.02 -24.53
N ARG A 368 38.15 -13.33 -24.27
CA ARG A 368 39.19 -14.28 -24.69
C ARG A 368 38.85 -14.82 -26.09
N PRO A 369 39.82 -15.05 -27.00
CA PRO A 369 39.52 -15.56 -28.34
C PRO A 369 39.19 -17.06 -28.33
N GLU A 370 38.21 -17.45 -29.14
CA GLU A 370 37.77 -18.83 -29.39
C GLU A 370 38.87 -19.68 -30.07
N PRO A 371 39.01 -20.98 -29.74
CA PRO A 371 39.68 -21.95 -30.58
C PRO A 371 38.71 -22.56 -31.61
N ALA A 372 39.22 -22.78 -32.83
CA ALA A 372 38.51 -23.33 -33.98
C ALA A 372 37.95 -24.74 -33.74
N ALA A 373 36.67 -24.93 -34.06
CA ALA A 373 35.99 -26.23 -34.01
C ALA A 373 36.26 -27.06 -35.28
N GLN A 374 36.60 -28.34 -35.08
CA GLN A 374 36.68 -29.37 -36.13
C GLN A 374 35.29 -30.02 -36.36
N PRO A 375 35.00 -30.54 -37.57
CA PRO A 375 33.69 -31.05 -37.93
C PRO A 375 33.50 -32.51 -37.49
N VAL A 376 32.39 -32.80 -36.80
CA VAL A 376 31.93 -34.18 -36.54
C VAL A 376 30.75 -34.51 -37.46
N ALA A 377 30.80 -35.73 -37.99
CA ALA A 377 30.04 -36.24 -39.12
C ALA A 377 28.52 -36.37 -38.87
N ARG A 378 27.77 -36.18 -39.97
CA ARG A 378 26.36 -36.56 -40.12
C ARG A 378 26.21 -38.10 -40.09
N ALA A 379 25.16 -38.57 -39.43
CA ALA A 379 24.56 -39.87 -39.68
C ALA A 379 23.06 -39.74 -40.00
N ASP A 380 22.57 -40.71 -40.75
CA ASP A 380 21.46 -40.71 -41.70
C ASP A 380 20.00 -40.61 -41.20
N ARG A 381 19.14 -40.53 -42.22
CA ARG A 381 17.69 -40.23 -42.30
C ARG A 381 16.75 -41.37 -41.84
N MET A 382 15.60 -40.98 -41.24
CA MET A 382 14.14 -41.30 -41.47
C MET A 382 13.68 -42.65 -42.10
N PRO A 383 12.38 -43.11 -41.98
CA PRO A 383 11.12 -42.31 -41.80
C PRO A 383 9.90 -42.91 -41.01
N ALA A 384 8.87 -42.06 -40.86
CA ALA A 384 7.39 -42.29 -40.79
C ALA A 384 6.79 -42.90 -39.49
N GLN A 385 5.70 -42.36 -38.91
CA GLN A 385 4.37 -42.20 -39.51
C GLN A 385 3.54 -41.00 -38.98
N SER A 386 2.57 -40.64 -39.82
CA SER A 386 1.61 -39.53 -39.81
C SER A 386 0.48 -39.62 -38.79
N GLY A 387 0.13 -38.47 -38.19
CA GLY A 387 -1.16 -38.20 -37.57
C GLY A 387 -1.44 -36.70 -37.59
N ILE A 388 -2.40 -36.28 -38.42
CA ILE A 388 -2.85 -34.89 -38.54
C ILE A 388 -3.73 -34.56 -37.34
N ALA A 389 -3.34 -33.59 -36.51
CA ALA A 389 -4.21 -32.97 -35.51
C ALA A 389 -4.01 -31.45 -35.50
N ILE A 390 -5.13 -30.76 -35.65
CA ILE A 390 -5.29 -29.31 -35.82
C ILE A 390 -4.83 -28.59 -34.54
N ARG A 391 -3.82 -27.73 -34.64
CA ARG A 391 -3.35 -26.88 -33.54
C ARG A 391 -4.28 -25.67 -33.37
N SER A 392 -5.03 -25.64 -32.27
CA SER A 392 -5.66 -24.43 -31.74
C SER A 392 -4.58 -23.41 -31.33
N ARG A 393 -4.72 -22.16 -31.77
CA ARG A 393 -3.81 -21.03 -31.51
C ARG A 393 -4.11 -20.26 -30.22
N PHE A 394 -4.82 -20.85 -29.27
CA PHE A 394 -5.02 -20.27 -27.94
C PHE A 394 -4.25 -21.08 -26.90
N GLY A 395 -2.96 -20.75 -26.76
CA GLY A 395 -2.18 -21.14 -25.60
C GLY A 395 -2.69 -20.35 -24.41
N VAL A 396 -3.60 -20.95 -23.64
CA VAL A 396 -3.87 -20.52 -22.27
C VAL A 396 -2.59 -20.81 -21.51
N ASN A 397 -1.76 -19.79 -21.28
CA ASN A 397 -0.80 -19.83 -20.20
C ASN A 397 -1.65 -19.96 -18.93
N ALA A 398 -1.83 -21.20 -18.48
CA ALA A 398 -2.18 -21.47 -17.10
C ALA A 398 -1.05 -20.87 -16.27
N VAL A 399 -1.22 -19.62 -15.86
CA VAL A 399 -0.72 -19.18 -14.57
C VAL A 399 -1.19 -20.27 -13.64
N ALA A 400 -0.25 -21.03 -13.07
CA ALA A 400 -0.56 -22.01 -12.06
C ALA A 400 -1.42 -21.28 -11.03
N ALA A 401 -2.73 -21.49 -11.08
CA ALA A 401 -3.63 -21.07 -10.05
C ALA A 401 -3.03 -21.68 -8.80
N ALA A 402 -2.57 -20.83 -7.88
CA ALA A 402 -2.26 -21.27 -6.53
C ALA A 402 -3.45 -22.14 -6.13
N ALA A 403 -3.18 -23.45 -6.00
CA ALA A 403 -4.22 -24.44 -5.81
C ALA A 403 -5.14 -23.90 -4.72
N ALA A 404 -6.45 -23.85 -5.00
CA ALA A 404 -7.43 -23.51 -3.98
C ALA A 404 -7.15 -24.43 -2.78
N GLN A 405 -6.54 -23.85 -1.74
CA GLN A 405 -6.01 -24.61 -0.63
C GLN A 405 -7.18 -25.20 0.16
N PRO A 406 -7.02 -26.39 0.77
CA PRO A 406 -8.13 -27.10 1.39
C PRO A 406 -8.84 -26.21 2.43
N VAL A 407 -10.17 -26.30 2.46
CA VAL A 407 -11.03 -25.66 3.48
C VAL A 407 -10.68 -26.13 4.91
N ASP A 408 -9.80 -27.14 5.04
CA ASP A 408 -9.39 -27.82 6.26
C ASP A 408 -7.95 -27.51 6.71
N ASP A 409 -7.34 -26.41 6.28
CA ASP A 409 -6.02 -25.97 6.76
C ASP A 409 -6.17 -24.97 7.93
N PRO A 410 -6.08 -25.42 9.20
CA PRO A 410 -6.37 -24.58 10.35
C PRO A 410 -5.28 -23.53 10.59
N VAL A 411 -5.63 -22.49 11.34
CA VAL A 411 -4.66 -21.49 11.81
C VAL A 411 -4.05 -21.98 13.12
N VAL A 412 -2.74 -21.86 13.25
CA VAL A 412 -1.95 -22.28 14.41
C VAL A 412 -1.18 -21.12 15.00
N ILE A 413 -0.91 -21.21 16.30
CA ILE A 413 -0.04 -20.28 17.03
C ILE A 413 1.36 -20.87 17.04
N VAL A 414 2.31 -20.17 16.43
CA VAL A 414 3.71 -20.59 16.27
C VAL A 414 4.70 -19.76 17.06
N GLY A 415 4.24 -18.67 17.70
CA GLY A 415 5.06 -17.83 18.54
C GLY A 415 4.19 -17.09 19.55
N MET A 416 4.73 -16.82 20.73
CA MET A 416 4.09 -15.99 21.75
C MET A 416 5.08 -15.15 22.54
N SER A 417 4.63 -13.98 22.98
CA SER A 417 5.36 -13.17 23.95
C SER A 417 4.40 -12.37 24.81
N GLY A 418 4.84 -11.95 25.99
CA GLY A 418 4.03 -11.09 26.84
C GLY A 418 4.73 -10.67 28.12
N CYS A 419 4.18 -9.65 28.77
CA CYS A 419 4.60 -9.14 30.07
C CYS A 419 3.33 -8.75 30.85
N PHE A 420 3.27 -9.19 32.11
CA PHE A 420 2.10 -9.10 32.98
C PHE A 420 2.53 -8.71 34.41
N PRO A 421 1.61 -8.33 35.31
CA PRO A 421 1.96 -7.96 36.67
C PRO A 421 2.74 -9.09 37.38
N MET A 422 3.93 -8.74 37.92
CA MET A 422 4.90 -9.67 38.51
C MET A 422 5.42 -10.77 37.56
N ALA A 423 5.39 -10.55 36.24
CA ALA A 423 5.89 -11.48 35.24
C ALA A 423 6.48 -10.74 34.02
N ASP A 424 7.80 -10.81 33.88
CA ASP A 424 8.51 -10.18 32.75
C ASP A 424 8.32 -10.94 31.43
N ASP A 425 7.91 -12.21 31.51
CA ASP A 425 7.75 -13.13 30.38
C ASP A 425 6.60 -14.14 30.61
N ILE A 426 6.34 -14.97 29.61
CA ILE A 426 5.27 -15.99 29.64
C ILE A 426 5.54 -17.11 30.66
N ASP A 427 6.81 -17.46 30.90
CA ASP A 427 7.17 -18.53 31.84
C ASP A 427 6.93 -18.12 33.31
N GLN A 428 7.27 -16.87 33.63
CA GLN A 428 6.94 -16.27 34.91
C GLN A 428 5.43 -16.10 35.08
N PHE A 429 4.72 -15.72 34.01
CA PHE A 429 3.27 -15.62 34.04
C PHE A 429 2.62 -16.99 34.34
N TRP A 430 3.10 -18.06 33.68
CA TRP A 430 2.67 -19.42 33.97
C TRP A 430 2.99 -19.85 35.40
N THR A 431 4.17 -19.50 35.91
CA THR A 431 4.56 -19.80 37.30
C THR A 431 3.60 -19.12 38.30
N ASN A 432 3.27 -17.85 38.08
CA ASN A 432 2.32 -17.11 38.91
C ASN A 432 0.93 -17.75 38.90
N LEU A 433 0.42 -18.14 37.71
CA LEU A 433 -0.87 -18.84 37.57
C LEU A 433 -0.89 -20.17 38.32
N ARG A 434 0.15 -21.01 38.13
CA ARG A 434 0.26 -22.32 38.76
C ARG A 434 0.30 -22.26 40.28
N GLU A 435 0.89 -21.21 40.82
CA GLU A 435 0.99 -20.97 42.27
C GLU A 435 -0.21 -20.20 42.85
N GLY A 436 -1.16 -19.77 42.01
CA GLY A 436 -2.32 -19.00 42.44
C GLY A 436 -1.95 -17.63 43.03
N ARG A 437 -0.88 -17.00 42.52
CA ARG A 437 -0.40 -15.71 43.03
C ARG A 437 -1.38 -14.59 42.68
N ASP A 438 -1.53 -13.68 43.63
CA ASP A 438 -2.28 -12.44 43.49
C ASP A 438 -1.32 -11.29 43.17
N CYS A 439 -1.30 -10.86 41.91
CA CYS A 439 -0.36 -9.85 41.40
C CYS A 439 -0.88 -8.41 41.48
N MET A 440 -1.81 -8.13 42.40
CA MET A 440 -2.45 -6.83 42.53
C MET A 440 -1.82 -6.02 43.68
N SER A 441 -1.38 -4.80 43.38
CA SER A 441 -0.72 -3.89 44.31
C SER A 441 -1.44 -2.56 44.45
N GLU A 442 -0.97 -1.70 45.37
CA GLU A 442 -1.31 -0.28 45.31
C GLU A 442 -0.73 0.35 44.03
N ILE A 443 -1.32 1.46 43.58
CA ILE A 443 -0.80 2.27 42.47
C ILE A 443 0.64 2.70 42.79
N PRO A 444 1.61 2.34 41.93
CA PRO A 444 3.00 2.72 42.10
C PRO A 444 3.21 4.24 42.06
N PRO A 445 4.14 4.79 42.86
CA PRO A 445 4.37 6.23 42.96
C PRO A 445 4.91 6.86 41.67
N ASP A 446 5.55 6.08 40.79
CA ASP A 446 6.02 6.49 39.47
C ASP A 446 4.88 6.59 38.43
N ARG A 447 3.67 6.07 38.73
CA ARG A 447 2.47 6.34 37.93
C ARG A 447 1.80 7.64 38.38
N TRP A 448 1.32 7.68 39.63
CA TRP A 448 0.87 8.88 40.33
C TRP A 448 0.73 8.61 41.83
N ASP A 449 0.76 9.67 42.66
CA ASP A 449 0.42 9.53 44.08
C ASP A 449 -1.09 9.35 44.26
N TRP A 450 -1.51 8.12 44.58
CA TRP A 450 -2.92 7.81 44.77
C TRP A 450 -3.57 8.60 45.91
N ARG A 451 -2.79 9.05 46.91
CA ARG A 451 -3.29 9.85 48.03
C ARG A 451 -3.79 11.21 47.57
N ALA A 452 -3.18 11.80 46.54
CA ALA A 452 -3.63 13.04 45.93
C ALA A 452 -5.00 12.90 45.24
N THR A 453 -5.34 11.69 44.79
CA THR A 453 -6.62 11.36 44.13
C THR A 453 -7.61 10.65 45.06
N TRP A 454 -7.21 10.34 46.29
CA TRP A 454 -8.05 9.64 47.27
C TRP A 454 -9.20 10.51 47.75
N GLY A 455 -10.41 9.95 47.81
CA GLY A 455 -11.61 10.61 48.32
C GLY A 455 -12.89 9.88 47.91
N ASP A 456 -14.05 10.39 48.33
CA ASP A 456 -15.35 9.81 48.00
C ASP A 456 -15.71 10.10 46.52
N PRO A 457 -15.78 9.09 45.64
CA PRO A 457 -16.07 9.31 44.22
C PRO A 457 -17.48 9.87 43.96
N THR A 458 -18.40 9.78 44.92
CA THR A 458 -19.77 10.28 44.79
C THR A 458 -19.93 11.73 45.24
N LYS A 459 -19.03 12.23 46.09
CA LYS A 459 -19.12 13.57 46.70
C LYS A 459 -18.04 14.52 46.21
N GLU A 460 -16.87 14.00 45.89
CA GLU A 460 -15.69 14.81 45.59
C GLU A 460 -15.34 14.79 44.09
N VAL A 461 -14.98 15.96 43.58
CA VAL A 461 -14.58 16.15 42.18
C VAL A 461 -13.22 15.52 41.95
N ASN A 462 -13.09 14.72 40.90
CA ASN A 462 -11.83 14.06 40.50
C ASN A 462 -11.17 13.21 41.61
N LYS A 463 -11.98 12.62 42.51
CA LYS A 463 -11.52 11.68 43.54
C LYS A 463 -12.01 10.26 43.29
N THR A 464 -11.28 9.29 43.82
CA THR A 464 -11.58 7.86 43.84
C THR A 464 -11.16 7.24 45.17
N ASN A 465 -11.88 6.22 45.64
CA ASN A 465 -11.51 5.39 46.78
C ASN A 465 -10.88 4.05 46.34
N ILE A 466 -10.48 3.95 45.06
CA ILE A 466 -9.78 2.79 44.50
C ILE A 466 -8.32 3.15 44.35
N LYS A 467 -7.45 2.41 45.04
CA LYS A 467 -5.99 2.60 45.03
C LYS A 467 -5.22 1.41 44.46
N TRP A 468 -5.91 0.44 43.90
CA TRP A 468 -5.37 -0.87 43.53
C TRP A 468 -5.29 -1.05 42.01
N GLY A 469 -4.33 -1.84 41.56
CA GLY A 469 -4.20 -2.28 40.17
C GLY A 469 -3.13 -3.35 40.01
N GLY A 470 -3.13 -4.03 38.86
CA GLY A 470 -2.01 -4.87 38.43
C GLY A 470 -1.10 -4.02 37.55
N PHE A 471 0.17 -3.91 37.87
CA PHE A 471 1.12 -3.06 37.14
C PHE A 471 2.29 -3.90 36.66
N ILE A 472 2.75 -3.60 35.45
CA ILE A 472 3.99 -4.18 34.93
C ILE A 472 5.17 -3.33 35.39
N ASP A 473 6.31 -3.97 35.56
CA ASP A 473 7.55 -3.25 35.81
C ASP A 473 8.07 -2.62 34.51
N GLY A 474 8.77 -1.49 34.62
CA GLY A 474 9.44 -0.90 33.48
C GLY A 474 8.53 -0.42 32.33
N VAL A 475 7.29 0.00 32.58
CA VAL A 475 6.36 0.49 31.53
C VAL A 475 6.97 1.59 30.64
N GLY A 476 7.92 2.36 31.18
CA GLY A 476 8.64 3.41 30.45
C GLY A 476 9.94 2.95 29.77
N HIS A 477 10.40 1.72 30.00
CA HIS A 477 11.62 1.18 29.41
C HIS A 477 11.43 0.89 27.92
N PHE A 478 12.43 1.24 27.13
CA PHE A 478 12.47 1.01 25.69
C PHE A 478 13.90 1.16 25.19
N ASP A 479 14.30 0.36 24.20
CA ASP A 479 15.56 0.55 23.48
C ASP A 479 15.27 1.25 22.14
N PRO A 480 15.29 2.59 22.09
CA PRO A 480 14.89 3.30 20.89
C PRO A 480 15.89 3.14 19.75
N LEU A 481 17.19 2.98 20.05
CA LEU A 481 18.22 2.89 19.03
C LEU A 481 18.14 1.56 18.27
N PHE A 482 17.76 0.48 18.96
CA PHE A 482 17.47 -0.80 18.33
C PHE A 482 16.41 -0.68 17.22
N PHE A 483 15.36 0.12 17.47
CA PHE A 483 14.27 0.35 16.53
C PHE A 483 14.49 1.52 15.57
N GLY A 484 15.70 2.10 15.52
CA GLY A 484 16.01 3.24 14.66
C GLY A 484 15.28 4.54 15.05
N ILE A 485 14.92 4.68 16.33
CA ILE A 485 14.16 5.81 16.88
C ILE A 485 15.10 6.69 17.71
N SER A 486 14.99 8.01 17.57
CA SER A 486 15.79 8.92 18.40
C SER A 486 15.29 8.91 19.86
N PRO A 487 16.18 9.07 20.86
CA PRO A 487 15.74 9.18 22.26
C PRO A 487 14.70 10.28 22.48
N LYS A 488 14.80 11.38 21.73
CA LYS A 488 13.88 12.51 21.81
C LYS A 488 12.46 12.16 21.34
N GLU A 489 12.35 11.39 20.26
CA GLU A 489 11.06 10.87 19.81
C GLU A 489 10.49 9.86 20.82
N ALA A 490 11.33 8.98 21.35
CA ALA A 490 10.92 7.94 22.29
C ALA A 490 10.30 8.49 23.59
N GLU A 491 10.74 9.66 24.06
CA GLU A 491 10.16 10.35 25.23
C GLU A 491 8.65 10.59 25.09
N VAL A 492 8.18 10.92 23.88
CA VAL A 492 6.77 11.23 23.65
C VAL A 492 5.96 10.08 23.04
N MET A 493 6.62 8.96 22.73
CA MET A 493 5.92 7.76 22.30
C MET A 493 5.10 7.17 23.44
N ASP A 494 3.82 6.91 23.21
CA ASP A 494 2.98 6.19 24.17
C ASP A 494 3.63 4.83 24.50
N PRO A 495 3.75 4.46 25.79
CA PRO A 495 4.22 3.15 26.21
C PRO A 495 3.54 1.98 25.49
N GLN A 496 2.27 2.12 25.07
CA GLN A 496 1.58 1.13 24.26
C GLN A 496 2.35 0.82 22.97
N GLN A 497 2.85 1.85 22.27
CA GLN A 497 3.60 1.66 21.03
C GLN A 497 4.94 0.98 21.30
N ARG A 498 5.64 1.43 22.36
CA ARG A 498 6.96 0.89 22.74
C ARG A 498 6.88 -0.59 23.12
N LEU A 499 5.93 -0.95 23.98
CA LEU A 499 5.68 -2.33 24.38
C LEU A 499 5.21 -3.19 23.22
N LEU A 500 4.35 -2.65 22.33
CA LEU A 500 3.93 -3.36 21.12
C LEU A 500 5.15 -3.73 20.28
N MET A 501 6.04 -2.78 19.99
CA MET A 501 7.22 -3.04 19.16
C MET A 501 8.13 -4.12 19.79
N LEU A 502 8.40 -4.00 21.09
CA LEU A 502 9.21 -4.97 21.82
C LEU A 502 8.60 -6.39 21.76
N HIS A 503 7.30 -6.51 22.04
CA HIS A 503 6.67 -7.82 22.12
C HIS A 503 6.31 -8.41 20.76
N VAL A 504 6.12 -7.59 19.72
CA VAL A 504 6.08 -8.10 18.33
C VAL A 504 7.43 -8.70 17.95
N TRP A 505 8.54 -8.02 18.27
CA TRP A 505 9.88 -8.56 18.02
C TRP A 505 10.11 -9.88 18.77
N ASN A 506 9.86 -9.91 20.08
CA ASN A 506 10.03 -11.11 20.91
C ASN A 506 9.15 -12.27 20.44
N CYS A 507 7.95 -11.99 19.92
CA CYS A 507 7.05 -13.02 19.39
C CYS A 507 7.58 -13.64 18.09
N ILE A 508 8.25 -12.85 17.24
CA ILE A 508 8.91 -13.33 16.03
C ILE A 508 10.15 -14.18 16.38
N GLU A 509 10.93 -13.74 17.38
CA GLU A 509 12.08 -14.52 17.87
C GLU A 509 11.64 -15.83 18.53
N ASP A 510 10.59 -15.81 19.34
CA ASP A 510 10.01 -17.02 19.93
C ASP A 510 9.65 -18.01 18.83
N ALA A 511 8.96 -17.55 17.77
CA ALA A 511 8.62 -18.35 16.59
C ALA A 511 9.81 -18.93 15.81
N GLY A 512 11.04 -18.47 16.08
CA GLY A 512 12.25 -18.93 15.40
C GLY A 512 12.46 -18.32 14.01
N HIS A 513 11.77 -17.21 13.69
CA HIS A 513 11.96 -16.51 12.42
C HIS A 513 12.95 -15.36 12.57
N ALA A 514 13.90 -15.26 11.63
CA ALA A 514 14.73 -14.06 11.53
C ALA A 514 13.84 -12.88 11.08
N PRO A 515 13.78 -11.75 11.81
CA PRO A 515 12.88 -10.64 11.45
C PRO A 515 13.12 -10.11 10.03
N ALA A 516 14.38 -10.08 9.57
CA ALA A 516 14.74 -9.69 8.21
C ALA A 516 14.16 -10.60 7.11
N SER A 517 13.83 -11.86 7.43
CA SER A 517 13.19 -12.79 6.49
C SER A 517 11.72 -12.45 6.21
N LEU A 518 11.10 -11.64 7.08
CA LEU A 518 9.70 -11.22 6.95
C LEU A 518 9.55 -9.95 6.09
N ALA A 519 10.64 -9.27 5.75
CA ALA A 519 10.60 -8.06 4.93
C ALA A 519 9.94 -8.33 3.57
N GLY A 520 9.00 -7.48 3.17
CA GLY A 520 8.18 -7.60 1.97
C GLY A 520 7.04 -8.62 2.07
N SER A 521 6.94 -9.39 3.16
CA SER A 521 5.90 -10.42 3.32
C SER A 521 4.52 -9.81 3.59
N ARG A 522 3.46 -10.57 3.28
CA ARG A 522 2.08 -10.23 3.64
C ARG A 522 1.77 -10.65 5.08
N THR A 523 2.56 -10.13 6.01
CA THR A 523 2.35 -10.35 7.45
C THR A 523 1.51 -9.23 8.02
N ALA A 524 0.38 -9.56 8.63
CA ALA A 524 -0.47 -8.59 9.30
C ALA A 524 0.05 -8.25 10.71
N ILE A 525 -0.22 -7.03 11.18
CA ILE A 525 -0.13 -6.66 12.60
C ILE A 525 -1.49 -6.10 13.03
N LEU A 526 -2.19 -6.84 13.88
CA LEU A 526 -3.51 -6.46 14.39
C LEU A 526 -3.43 -6.44 15.92
N ALA A 527 -3.45 -5.27 16.52
CA ALA A 527 -3.22 -5.15 17.96
C ALA A 527 -4.34 -4.40 18.67
N GLY A 528 -4.85 -5.02 19.73
CA GLY A 528 -5.72 -4.38 20.71
C GLY A 528 -4.98 -3.22 21.38
N THR A 529 -5.38 -1.98 21.11
CA THR A 529 -4.75 -0.78 21.69
C THR A 529 -5.78 0.33 21.84
N GLY A 530 -5.59 1.18 22.85
CA GLY A 530 -6.54 2.23 23.21
C GLY A 530 -5.87 3.48 23.72
N THR A 531 -6.68 4.46 24.10
CA THR A 531 -6.19 5.73 24.66
C THR A 531 -5.83 5.54 26.13
N THR A 532 -4.57 5.81 26.49
CA THR A 532 -4.04 5.62 27.85
C THR A 532 -4.05 6.89 28.69
N GLY A 533 -4.07 8.06 28.02
CA GLY A 533 -3.84 9.36 28.63
C GLY A 533 -2.37 9.79 28.62
N TYR A 534 -1.46 9.11 27.90
CA TYR A 534 -0.05 9.48 27.86
C TYR A 534 0.20 10.89 27.29
N LEU A 535 -0.54 11.30 26.25
CA LEU A 535 -0.44 12.67 25.72
C LEU A 535 -0.80 13.74 26.76
N ASP A 536 -1.72 13.45 27.70
CA ASP A 536 -2.02 14.35 28.81
C ASP A 536 -0.83 14.45 29.77
N VAL A 537 -0.12 13.34 30.00
CA VAL A 537 1.09 13.30 30.84
C VAL A 537 2.20 14.13 30.18
N VAL A 538 2.45 13.93 28.89
CA VAL A 538 3.42 14.71 28.10
C VAL A 538 3.09 16.20 28.12
N SER A 539 1.82 16.55 27.94
CA SER A 539 1.35 17.94 27.99
C SER A 539 1.56 18.58 29.37
N ARG A 540 1.25 17.85 30.46
CA ARG A 540 1.47 18.33 31.84
C ARG A 540 2.94 18.48 32.19
N ALA A 541 3.81 17.66 31.60
CA ALA A 541 5.26 17.78 31.72
C ALA A 541 5.84 18.98 30.93
N GLN A 542 4.98 19.75 30.23
CA GLN A 542 5.36 20.92 29.43
C GLN A 542 6.42 20.60 28.36
N VAL A 543 6.39 19.38 27.83
CA VAL A 543 7.23 19.00 26.69
C VAL A 543 6.76 19.79 25.46
N PRO A 544 7.65 20.46 24.70
CA PRO A 544 7.28 21.18 23.50
C PRO A 544 6.55 20.28 22.49
N ILE A 545 5.54 20.85 21.83
CA ILE A 545 4.84 20.17 20.75
C ILE A 545 5.73 20.21 19.51
N GLU A 546 6.26 19.06 19.16
CA GLU A 546 7.11 18.83 17.99
C GLU A 546 6.42 17.90 16.98
N GLY A 547 7.01 17.73 15.79
CA GLY A 547 6.42 16.93 14.70
C GLY A 547 6.10 15.47 15.08
N TYR A 548 6.88 14.87 15.97
CA TYR A 548 6.68 13.50 16.45
C TYR A 548 5.63 13.38 17.59
N THR A 549 5.09 14.49 18.10
CA THR A 549 4.08 14.46 19.19
C THR A 549 2.82 13.72 18.76
N ILE A 550 2.35 13.96 17.53
CA ILE A 550 1.14 13.32 17.01
C ILE A 550 1.35 11.84 16.72
N THR A 551 2.51 11.48 16.16
CA THR A 551 2.85 10.08 15.86
C THR A 551 3.14 9.30 17.14
N GLY A 552 3.61 9.96 18.20
CA GLY A 552 3.79 9.35 19.52
C GLY A 552 2.48 8.95 20.21
N GLY A 553 1.35 9.59 19.90
CA GLY A 553 0.09 9.36 20.63
C GLY A 553 -1.05 8.72 19.83
N VAL A 554 -1.04 8.78 18.50
CA VAL A 554 -2.13 8.17 17.71
C VAL A 554 -2.03 6.64 17.71
N GLN A 555 -3.15 5.96 17.95
CA GLN A 555 -3.19 4.51 18.18
C GLN A 555 -2.71 3.68 16.98
N SER A 556 -3.05 4.12 15.76
CA SER A 556 -2.66 3.42 14.53
C SER A 556 -1.16 3.38 14.30
N VAL A 557 -0.41 4.33 14.88
CA VAL A 557 1.05 4.35 14.71
C VAL A 557 1.72 3.19 15.45
N GLY A 558 1.13 2.60 16.50
CA GLY A 558 1.72 1.42 17.15
C GLY A 558 1.96 0.26 16.16
N PRO A 559 0.91 -0.34 15.59
CA PRO A 559 1.03 -1.37 14.55
C PRO A 559 1.80 -0.87 13.32
N ASN A 560 1.49 0.32 12.81
CA ASN A 560 2.09 0.83 11.57
C ASN A 560 3.60 1.06 11.69
N ARG A 561 4.08 1.51 12.86
CA ARG A 561 5.51 1.73 13.12
C ARG A 561 6.26 0.41 13.13
N MET A 562 5.65 -0.65 13.67
CA MET A 562 6.27 -1.97 13.65
C MET A 562 6.23 -2.61 12.25
N SER A 563 5.14 -2.45 11.51
CA SER A 563 5.07 -2.85 10.09
C SER A 563 6.11 -2.10 9.24
N TYR A 564 6.28 -0.80 9.47
CA TYR A 564 7.30 0.02 8.82
C TYR A 564 8.72 -0.49 9.14
N PHE A 565 9.02 -0.70 10.42
CA PHE A 565 10.34 -1.16 10.87
C PHE A 565 10.72 -2.53 10.28
N LEU A 566 9.75 -3.43 10.15
CA LEU A 566 9.95 -4.78 9.61
C LEU A 566 9.72 -4.90 8.09
N ASP A 567 9.39 -3.80 7.38
CA ASP A 567 8.96 -3.79 5.96
C ASP A 567 7.82 -4.78 5.64
N LEU A 568 6.82 -4.90 6.52
CA LEU A 568 5.67 -5.78 6.32
C LEU A 568 4.61 -5.13 5.43
N ARG A 569 3.95 -5.94 4.59
CA ARG A 569 2.96 -5.49 3.59
C ARG A 569 1.54 -6.00 3.83
N GLY A 570 1.30 -6.69 4.95
CA GLY A 570 -0.05 -7.10 5.35
C GLY A 570 -0.84 -5.96 6.03
N PRO A 571 -2.13 -6.18 6.36
CA PRO A 571 -2.93 -5.25 7.13
C PRO A 571 -2.26 -4.86 8.45
N SER A 572 -2.25 -3.55 8.76
CA SER A 572 -1.67 -3.02 9.98
C SER A 572 -2.69 -2.13 10.67
N GLU A 573 -3.33 -2.64 11.74
CA GLU A 573 -4.51 -2.01 12.32
C GLU A 573 -4.47 -2.00 13.86
N PRO A 574 -4.82 -0.86 14.48
CA PRO A 574 -5.26 -0.87 15.86
C PRO A 574 -6.67 -1.45 15.92
N VAL A 575 -6.92 -2.34 16.88
CA VAL A 575 -8.25 -2.87 17.17
C VAL A 575 -8.71 -2.29 18.50
N GLU A 576 -9.86 -1.62 18.51
CA GLU A 576 -10.44 -1.04 19.73
C GLU A 576 -11.92 -1.44 19.80
N THR A 577 -12.21 -2.37 20.69
CA THR A 577 -13.55 -2.85 21.05
C THR A 577 -13.66 -2.97 22.57
N ALA A 578 -13.03 -2.05 23.30
CA ALA A 578 -12.83 -2.07 24.74
C ALA A 578 -12.18 -3.39 25.23
N CYS A 579 -12.79 -4.06 26.22
CA CYS A 579 -12.20 -5.22 26.89
C CYS A 579 -12.00 -6.45 26.00
N SER A 580 -12.62 -6.51 24.80
CA SER A 580 -12.47 -7.64 23.86
C SER A 580 -11.41 -7.41 22.77
N SER A 581 -10.73 -6.25 22.76
CA SER A 581 -9.89 -5.80 21.64
C SER A 581 -8.84 -6.83 21.19
N ALA A 582 -8.12 -7.47 22.12
CA ALA A 582 -7.10 -8.47 21.78
C ALA A 582 -7.69 -9.73 21.13
N LEU A 583 -8.89 -10.14 21.55
CA LEU A 583 -9.55 -11.34 21.01
C LEU A 583 -10.21 -11.05 19.65
N VAL A 584 -10.71 -9.83 19.45
CA VAL A 584 -11.15 -9.36 18.13
C VAL A 584 -9.97 -9.24 17.17
N ALA A 585 -8.80 -8.80 17.64
CA ALA A 585 -7.58 -8.82 16.85
C ALA A 585 -7.18 -10.24 16.42
N LEU A 586 -7.27 -11.22 17.33
CA LEU A 586 -7.10 -12.65 16.99
C LEU A 586 -8.14 -13.11 15.95
N HIS A 587 -9.42 -12.77 16.12
CA HIS A 587 -10.45 -13.09 15.13
C HIS A 587 -10.09 -12.54 13.75
N ARG A 588 -9.76 -11.25 13.65
CA ARG A 588 -9.38 -10.61 12.38
C ARG A 588 -8.11 -11.21 11.77
N GLY A 589 -7.10 -11.56 12.56
CA GLY A 589 -5.88 -12.21 12.07
C GLY A 589 -6.17 -13.59 11.48
N VAL A 590 -7.01 -14.38 12.16
CA VAL A 590 -7.49 -15.68 11.62
C VAL A 590 -8.25 -15.47 10.31
N GLN A 591 -9.13 -14.46 10.23
CA GLN A 591 -9.86 -14.15 9.00
C GLN A 591 -8.93 -13.71 7.87
N SER A 592 -7.95 -12.85 8.14
CA SER A 592 -6.99 -12.35 7.15
C SER A 592 -6.11 -13.49 6.58
N ILE A 593 -5.71 -14.44 7.42
CA ILE A 593 -5.00 -15.65 6.97
C ILE A 593 -5.94 -16.53 6.13
N ARG A 594 -7.17 -16.77 6.59
CA ARG A 594 -8.14 -17.64 5.89
C ARG A 594 -8.56 -17.08 4.53
N SER A 595 -8.75 -15.76 4.43
CA SER A 595 -9.09 -15.07 3.18
C SER A 595 -7.92 -15.00 2.20
N GLY A 596 -6.70 -15.30 2.65
CA GLY A 596 -5.47 -15.21 1.85
C GLY A 596 -4.98 -13.78 1.66
N GLU A 597 -5.51 -12.82 2.42
CA GLU A 597 -5.00 -11.45 2.49
C GLU A 597 -3.61 -11.42 3.14
N SER A 598 -3.40 -12.26 4.15
CA SER A 598 -2.12 -12.42 4.85
C SER A 598 -1.64 -13.87 4.85
N ASP A 599 -0.32 -14.06 4.82
CA ASP A 599 0.32 -15.38 4.98
C ASP A 599 0.61 -15.69 6.45
N MET A 600 0.87 -14.63 7.23
CA MET A 600 1.13 -14.62 8.66
C MET A 600 0.37 -13.47 9.31
N ALA A 601 0.05 -13.58 10.60
CA ALA A 601 -0.52 -12.48 11.35
C ALA A 601 0.05 -12.44 12.76
N ILE A 602 0.49 -11.26 13.19
CA ILE A 602 0.85 -11.00 14.58
C ILE A 602 -0.35 -10.31 15.23
N VAL A 603 -0.94 -10.98 16.21
CA VAL A 603 -2.15 -10.53 16.89
C VAL A 603 -1.93 -10.43 18.38
N GLY A 604 -2.61 -9.51 19.04
CA GLY A 604 -2.45 -9.36 20.48
C GLY A 604 -3.12 -8.13 21.04
N GLY A 605 -2.65 -7.69 22.20
CA GLY A 605 -3.11 -6.45 22.81
C GLY A 605 -2.13 -5.88 23.81
N VAL A 606 -2.22 -4.57 24.00
CA VAL A 606 -1.44 -3.81 24.99
C VAL A 606 -2.40 -2.95 25.78
N ASN A 607 -2.22 -2.94 27.11
CA ASN A 607 -2.93 -2.05 28.02
C ASN A 607 -1.96 -1.48 29.06
N THR A 608 -1.87 -0.15 29.16
CA THR A 608 -1.08 0.57 30.16
C THR A 608 -1.94 1.55 30.97
N ILE A 609 -1.52 1.82 32.22
CA ILE A 609 -2.23 2.68 33.17
C ILE A 609 -1.30 3.80 33.60
N VAL A 610 -1.20 4.83 32.76
CA VAL A 610 -0.24 5.95 32.92
C VAL A 610 -0.87 7.25 33.44
N SER A 611 -2.20 7.30 33.56
CA SER A 611 -2.95 8.49 34.00
C SER A 611 -4.03 8.12 35.03
N PRO A 612 -4.28 8.99 36.04
CA PRO A 612 -5.35 8.77 37.00
C PRO A 612 -6.75 8.97 36.39
N ASN A 613 -6.90 9.70 35.28
CA ASN A 613 -8.20 10.11 34.76
C ASN A 613 -9.12 8.91 34.43
N PRO A 614 -8.68 7.87 33.68
CA PRO A 614 -9.52 6.71 33.43
C PRO A 614 -9.83 5.93 34.71
N HIS A 615 -8.90 5.88 35.68
CA HIS A 615 -9.09 5.19 36.95
C HIS A 615 -10.22 5.83 37.78
N ILE A 616 -10.22 7.17 37.87
CA ILE A 616 -11.27 7.94 38.52
C ILE A 616 -12.60 7.79 37.77
N SER A 617 -12.59 7.85 36.44
CA SER A 617 -13.80 7.72 35.62
C SER A 617 -14.49 6.36 35.81
N PHE A 618 -13.73 5.26 35.72
CA PHE A 618 -14.28 3.91 35.92
C PHE A 618 -14.78 3.68 37.35
N SER A 619 -14.10 4.27 38.34
CA SER A 619 -14.58 4.28 39.74
C SER A 619 -15.93 4.98 39.87
N LYS A 620 -16.07 6.19 39.29
CA LYS A 620 -17.34 6.95 39.29
C LYS A 620 -18.45 6.24 38.52
N ALA A 621 -18.11 5.45 37.51
CA ALA A 621 -19.06 4.61 36.78
C ALA A 621 -19.48 3.34 37.54
N GLY A 622 -18.94 3.10 38.75
CA GLY A 622 -19.25 1.92 39.57
C GLY A 622 -18.69 0.60 39.01
N MET A 623 -17.67 0.67 38.16
CA MET A 623 -17.13 -0.52 37.48
C MET A 623 -16.04 -1.23 38.30
N LEU A 624 -15.38 -0.52 39.22
CA LEU A 624 -14.19 -1.00 39.92
C LEU A 624 -14.51 -1.59 41.29
N SER A 625 -13.81 -2.66 41.63
CA SER A 625 -13.85 -3.26 42.97
C SER A 625 -13.17 -2.37 44.00
N VAL A 626 -13.86 -2.09 45.11
CA VAL A 626 -13.30 -1.35 46.27
C VAL A 626 -12.13 -2.08 46.93
N ASP A 627 -12.10 -3.40 46.82
CA ASP A 627 -11.04 -4.24 47.38
C ASP A 627 -9.88 -4.43 46.38
N GLY A 628 -10.04 -3.94 45.15
CA GLY A 628 -9.01 -4.07 44.12
C GLY A 628 -8.77 -5.49 43.64
N ARG A 629 -9.80 -6.36 43.67
CA ARG A 629 -9.71 -7.77 43.24
C ARG A 629 -10.88 -8.18 42.36
N CYS A 630 -10.58 -8.84 41.25
CA CYS A 630 -11.56 -9.57 40.44
C CYS A 630 -11.96 -10.88 41.16
N LYS A 631 -13.01 -10.83 41.98
CA LYS A 631 -13.53 -11.98 42.74
C LYS A 631 -14.47 -12.84 41.89
N THR A 632 -13.98 -13.30 40.74
CA THR A 632 -14.76 -14.08 39.77
C THR A 632 -15.40 -15.29 40.45
N PHE A 633 -16.70 -15.52 40.19
CA PHE A 633 -17.53 -16.59 40.77
C PHE A 633 -17.86 -16.47 42.27
N SER A 634 -17.37 -15.45 42.99
CA SER A 634 -17.73 -15.21 44.38
C SER A 634 -19.08 -14.48 44.51
N ASP A 635 -19.83 -14.79 45.57
CA ASP A 635 -21.01 -14.04 46.01
C ASP A 635 -20.67 -12.62 46.53
N GLN A 636 -19.39 -12.35 46.79
CA GLN A 636 -18.85 -11.04 47.17
C GLN A 636 -18.33 -10.22 45.97
N ALA A 637 -18.54 -10.67 44.73
CA ALA A 637 -18.09 -9.93 43.55
C ALA A 637 -18.72 -8.53 43.47
N ASN A 638 -17.89 -7.49 43.36
CA ASN A 638 -18.30 -6.09 43.48
C ASN A 638 -17.65 -5.16 42.43
N GLY A 639 -17.21 -5.72 41.30
CA GLY A 639 -16.51 -4.99 40.23
C GLY A 639 -15.20 -5.68 39.84
N TYR A 640 -14.50 -5.11 38.87
CA TYR A 640 -13.19 -5.60 38.42
C TYR A 640 -12.05 -4.72 38.94
N ALA A 641 -10.82 -5.20 38.86
CA ALA A 641 -9.63 -4.42 39.14
C ALA A 641 -8.82 -4.23 37.85
N ARG A 642 -8.33 -3.00 37.61
CA ARG A 642 -7.59 -2.68 36.38
C ARG A 642 -6.21 -3.35 36.41
N GLY A 643 -5.73 -3.80 35.25
CA GLY A 643 -4.40 -4.39 35.10
C GLY A 643 -3.70 -3.89 33.84
N GLU A 644 -2.39 -3.71 33.92
CA GLU A 644 -1.49 -3.52 32.78
C GLU A 644 -1.10 -4.87 32.18
N GLY A 645 -0.67 -4.86 30.92
CA GLY A 645 -0.07 -6.03 30.29
C GLY A 645 0.03 -5.91 28.79
N VAL A 646 0.87 -6.76 28.21
CA VAL A 646 1.05 -6.93 26.78
C VAL A 646 1.13 -8.42 26.47
N GLY A 647 0.44 -8.85 25.41
CA GLY A 647 0.53 -10.21 24.89
C GLY A 647 0.42 -10.21 23.37
N MET A 648 1.31 -10.93 22.71
CA MET A 648 1.38 -11.07 21.25
C MET A 648 1.48 -12.54 20.86
N LEU A 649 0.86 -12.90 19.74
CA LEU A 649 0.82 -14.24 19.16
C LEU A 649 1.15 -14.15 17.66
N LEU A 650 2.01 -15.03 17.17
CA LEU A 650 2.26 -15.19 15.73
C LEU A 650 1.43 -16.35 15.20
N LEU A 651 0.65 -16.08 14.16
CA LEU A 651 -0.27 -17.01 13.54
C LEU A 651 0.20 -17.40 12.14
N LYS A 652 0.07 -18.69 11.82
CA LYS A 652 0.29 -19.27 10.49
C LYS A 652 -0.80 -20.28 10.15
N ARG A 653 -0.90 -20.65 8.88
CA ARG A 653 -1.59 -21.88 8.49
C ARG A 653 -0.80 -23.09 8.99
N LEU A 654 -1.47 -24.17 9.40
CA LEU A 654 -0.82 -25.40 9.85
C LEU A 654 0.11 -25.96 8.78
N SER A 655 -0.35 -26.03 7.54
CA SER A 655 0.47 -26.51 6.42
C SER A 655 1.75 -25.69 6.21
N ALA A 656 1.68 -24.38 6.44
CA ALA A 656 2.83 -23.49 6.34
C ALA A 656 3.77 -23.68 7.54
N ALA A 657 3.23 -23.83 8.74
CA ALA A 657 4.01 -24.08 9.94
C ALA A 657 4.79 -25.39 9.86
N GLU A 658 4.14 -26.47 9.42
CA GLU A 658 4.78 -27.77 9.23
C GLU A 658 5.86 -27.75 8.14
N ARG A 659 5.59 -27.06 7.02
CA ARG A 659 6.56 -26.88 5.94
C ARG A 659 7.80 -26.12 6.41
N ASP A 660 7.61 -25.08 7.21
CA ASP A 660 8.68 -24.18 7.63
C ASP A 660 9.40 -24.72 8.89
N GLY A 661 8.87 -25.77 9.52
CA GLY A 661 9.45 -26.43 10.68
C GLY A 661 9.22 -25.69 12.00
N ASP A 662 8.14 -24.89 12.07
CA ASP A 662 7.81 -24.12 13.27
C ASP A 662 7.38 -25.05 14.41
N HIS A 663 7.66 -24.65 15.65
CA HIS A 663 6.97 -25.25 16.79
C HIS A 663 5.55 -24.70 16.87
N ILE A 664 4.62 -25.52 17.36
CA ILE A 664 3.19 -25.19 17.38
C ILE A 664 2.69 -25.28 18.81
N TYR A 665 2.22 -24.16 19.34
CA TYR A 665 1.65 -24.09 20.69
C TYR A 665 0.20 -24.58 20.73
N ALA A 666 -0.60 -24.14 19.76
CA ALA A 666 -2.02 -24.46 19.72
C ALA A 666 -2.63 -24.29 18.32
N ILE A 667 -3.77 -24.94 18.11
CA ILE A 667 -4.60 -24.83 16.90
C ILE A 667 -5.83 -23.96 17.21
N VAL A 668 -6.04 -22.90 16.43
CA VAL A 668 -7.25 -22.07 16.49
C VAL A 668 -8.34 -22.69 15.61
N ARG A 669 -9.20 -23.50 16.22
CA ARG A 669 -10.26 -24.25 15.52
C ARG A 669 -11.35 -23.33 14.97
N GLY A 670 -11.72 -22.28 15.70
CA GLY A 670 -12.74 -21.34 15.29
C GLY A 670 -12.73 -20.07 16.14
N THR A 671 -13.21 -18.99 15.55
CA THR A 671 -13.40 -17.69 16.18
C THR A 671 -14.74 -17.12 15.74
N SER A 672 -15.37 -16.29 16.57
CA SER A 672 -16.63 -15.61 16.26
C SER A 672 -16.65 -14.26 16.95
N GLU A 673 -17.35 -13.30 16.34
CA GLU A 673 -17.55 -11.95 16.84
C GLU A 673 -19.03 -11.57 16.64
N ASN A 674 -19.64 -10.95 17.65
CA ASN A 674 -20.98 -10.39 17.56
C ASN A 674 -21.12 -9.15 18.47
N HIS A 675 -22.33 -8.58 18.51
CA HIS A 675 -22.69 -7.52 19.46
C HIS A 675 -23.88 -7.97 20.31
N GLY A 676 -23.93 -7.55 21.58
CA GLY A 676 -25.01 -7.90 22.52
C GLY A 676 -26.41 -7.35 22.17
N GLY A 677 -26.56 -6.65 21.04
CA GLY A 677 -27.80 -5.99 20.65
C GLY A 677 -28.35 -5.04 21.72
N ARG A 678 -29.67 -5.07 21.92
CA ARG A 678 -30.33 -4.32 23.00
C ARG A 678 -30.26 -5.12 24.31
N ALA A 679 -29.69 -4.51 25.34
CA ALA A 679 -29.67 -5.00 26.73
C ALA A 679 -30.30 -3.97 27.69
N ASN A 680 -30.28 -4.26 28.99
CA ASN A 680 -30.86 -3.38 30.03
C ASN A 680 -30.16 -2.01 30.14
N SER A 681 -28.88 -1.95 29.79
CA SER A 681 -28.10 -0.72 29.64
C SER A 681 -27.04 -0.93 28.57
N LEU A 682 -26.36 0.15 28.14
CA LEU A 682 -25.27 0.06 27.17
C LEU A 682 -24.11 -0.83 27.66
N THR A 683 -23.86 -0.84 28.97
CA THR A 683 -22.75 -1.56 29.60
C THR A 683 -23.15 -2.91 30.19
N ALA A 684 -24.42 -3.30 30.07
CA ALA A 684 -24.90 -4.60 30.55
C ALA A 684 -24.64 -5.69 29.50
N PRO A 685 -24.04 -6.84 29.88
CA PRO A 685 -23.88 -7.98 28.97
C PRO A 685 -25.24 -8.64 28.67
N ASN A 686 -25.32 -9.34 27.52
CA ASN A 686 -26.52 -10.08 27.11
C ASN A 686 -26.25 -11.58 27.02
N PRO A 687 -26.82 -12.42 27.90
CA PRO A 687 -26.55 -13.86 27.94
C PRO A 687 -27.09 -14.62 26.73
N ASN A 688 -28.05 -14.09 25.97
CA ASN A 688 -28.52 -14.74 24.75
C ASN A 688 -27.57 -14.49 23.56
N ALA A 689 -26.73 -13.46 23.65
CA ALA A 689 -25.73 -13.14 22.64
C ALA A 689 -24.36 -13.77 22.95
N GLN A 690 -24.08 -14.08 24.22
CA GLN A 690 -22.93 -14.88 24.63
C GLN A 690 -23.13 -16.35 24.25
#